data_AF-A0A0G1YY40-F1
#
_entry.id   AF-A0A0G1YY40-F1
#
_cell.length_a   1.000
_cell.length_b   1.000
_cell.length_c   1.000
_cell.angle_alpha   90.00
_cell.angle_beta   90.00
_cell.angle_gamma   90.00
#
_symmetry.space_group_name_H-M   'P 1'
#
loop_
_entity.id
_entity.type
_entity.pdbx_description
1 polymer ?
#
loop_
_entity_poly.entity_id
_entity_poly.type
_entity_poly.pdbx_seq_one_letter_code
_entity_poly.pdbx_strand_id
1 'polypeptide(L)'
;MADVFPVTPEDLSEMTMPAPFGDWAWEMMLGGKIDLFVQALVQSGEVSSKPEALARLSELSRRFEVKNGHVSWGDLANDGFHYALFSELENLLGVKRARHAEPFLSCGVLGHKLMAQLFAREEPFGNGWADLEQMTLFSEERSLPLFESAVPVSHLRSRRFSTDRALARVDAVWAELCGRIAGTGNWADWYQVSRREVAELYASMAPFLGEYLAELNRKPGVAGGYVAALSVMTWVTALHLYLEAGPRPYFPELRLFDPSIHGLGGGRLDALEVTGVRGKPPTASQKRMLRQMSRHRFGSLTELLRDLLTLFGAGAEVNIRDWKFAIGDGPHKLIVPEDVAQAPFPKHAEQMRRYLTFASVSNHLAGAGELWNADSGAKQADLIYLLPTVESIEHRVGMAPSDKERAFLEWVVKRWGSAERRSSVRHLNGALGRYLVRLLSGKTDGRKKATVQPLLMETDLNGGGKVVSLVDRHRFLDENRIIERRPEGRLFLHLDHLIQAIESGRLDVGRGFNLDRGGLIRCPMPGHADPGRPSCSVRLDQGSFHCFGCNASGWFDPRSVPPDFDIDWSAARRVGGSAAMFPEPFVPSEHHGFMSLVQELLRSEFGGGAGARYLREERGLDPDLAREHGAGFGGDVLIHGLLDAGRDVDELIQYGILGLSSNMLPDYRLPRLLARRGFGPDDLRRPIPSARRNAEPVYGLPYSVLEGRVTFPLTYDGKITNFYGRSIRKDSPVPHRKLSTAATGVLHGGFNMEILRGDGRELFVAEAVIDALTLIETGRPSLALIGVDNSAILRETAKELAAHPKEVVLVLDADEAGQKASERVAVKLRSFGFNGSVRNGTAEVVPPGFDDVNKWWVEAGRMIWSGAQ
;
A
#
# COMPACT_ATOMS: atom_id res chain seq x y z
N MET A 1 27.34 4.20 -24.50
CA MET A 1 26.08 4.23 -23.73
C MET A 1 25.21 5.25 -24.43
N ALA A 2 24.16 4.84 -25.13
CA ALA A 2 23.25 5.79 -25.75
C ALA A 2 22.52 6.55 -24.64
N ASP A 3 22.54 7.88 -24.68
CA ASP A 3 21.74 8.75 -23.80
C ASP A 3 20.26 8.50 -24.07
N VAL A 4 19.67 7.52 -23.38
CA VAL A 4 18.23 7.36 -23.35
C VAL A 4 17.71 8.44 -22.40
N PHE A 5 17.25 9.56 -22.96
CA PHE A 5 16.52 10.59 -22.22
C PHE A 5 15.32 9.96 -21.49
N PRO A 6 14.95 10.47 -20.30
CA PRO A 6 13.81 9.95 -19.56
C PRO A 6 12.52 10.03 -20.38
N VAL A 7 11.61 9.08 -20.16
CA VAL A 7 10.25 9.13 -20.67
C VAL A 7 9.49 10.26 -19.97
N THR A 8 8.86 11.13 -20.75
CA THR A 8 8.09 12.28 -20.26
C THR A 8 6.58 12.06 -20.44
N PRO A 9 5.73 12.83 -19.74
CA PRO A 9 4.27 12.80 -19.94
C PRO A 9 3.87 13.09 -21.39
N GLU A 10 4.59 13.97 -22.08
CA GLU A 10 4.35 14.32 -23.48
C GLU A 10 4.56 13.08 -24.37
N ASP A 11 5.64 12.32 -24.16
CA ASP A 11 5.93 11.09 -24.92
C ASP A 11 4.76 10.09 -24.85
N LEU A 12 4.12 9.95 -23.69
CA LEU A 12 2.98 9.05 -23.51
C LEU A 12 1.68 9.63 -24.06
N SER A 13 1.49 10.94 -23.99
CA SER A 13 0.26 11.61 -24.42
C SER A 13 0.03 11.57 -25.94
N GLU A 14 1.11 11.47 -26.72
CA GLU A 14 1.07 11.37 -28.18
C GLU A 14 0.80 9.94 -28.68
N MET A 15 0.83 8.94 -27.77
CA MET A 15 0.62 7.53 -28.11
C MET A 15 -0.85 7.12 -27.98
N THR A 16 -1.32 6.30 -28.92
CA THR A 16 -2.56 5.53 -28.73
C THR A 16 -2.28 4.37 -27.78
N MET A 17 -2.83 4.42 -26.56
CA MET A 17 -2.56 3.45 -25.51
C MET A 17 -3.85 2.72 -25.08
N PRO A 18 -4.13 1.52 -25.61
CA PRO A 18 -5.25 0.72 -25.14
C PRO A 18 -5.00 0.24 -23.70
N ALA A 19 -6.07 -0.02 -22.95
CA ALA A 19 -5.96 -0.70 -21.67
C ALA A 19 -5.50 -2.17 -21.86
N PRO A 20 -4.71 -2.75 -20.94
CA PRO A 20 -4.14 -2.16 -19.73
C PRO A 20 -2.78 -1.47 -19.95
N PHE A 21 -2.30 -1.34 -21.20
CA PHE A 21 -0.99 -0.75 -21.48
C PHE A 21 -0.88 0.72 -21.08
N GLY A 22 -1.90 1.52 -21.38
CA GLY A 22 -1.92 2.92 -20.97
C GLY A 22 -1.82 3.09 -19.46
N ASP A 23 -2.59 2.30 -18.71
CA ASP A 23 -2.54 2.28 -17.25
C ASP A 23 -1.15 1.90 -16.73
N TRP A 24 -0.57 0.83 -17.29
CA TRP A 24 0.77 0.37 -16.94
C TRP A 24 1.85 1.41 -17.27
N ALA A 25 1.80 2.03 -18.45
CA ALA A 25 2.81 2.99 -18.90
C ALA A 25 2.83 4.22 -18.01
N TRP A 26 1.66 4.79 -17.71
CA TRP A 26 1.54 5.92 -16.78
C TRP A 26 2.01 5.53 -15.38
N GLU A 27 1.64 4.35 -14.89
CA GLU A 27 2.02 3.91 -13.56
C GLU A 27 3.53 3.65 -13.43
N MET A 28 4.17 3.06 -14.44
CA MET A 28 5.63 2.88 -14.47
C MET A 28 6.37 4.20 -14.65
N MET A 29 5.81 5.15 -15.40
CA MET A 29 6.40 6.47 -15.57
C MET A 29 6.35 7.26 -14.27
N LEU A 30 5.19 7.32 -13.62
CA LEU A 30 5.02 7.98 -12.32
C LEU A 30 5.88 7.32 -11.22
N GLY A 31 6.06 6.01 -11.28
CA GLY A 31 6.96 5.27 -10.38
C GLY A 31 8.45 5.40 -10.69
N GLY A 32 8.83 6.11 -11.76
CA GLY A 32 10.23 6.25 -12.19
C GLY A 32 10.88 4.93 -12.62
N LYS A 33 10.06 3.96 -13.08
CA LYS A 33 10.49 2.61 -13.48
C LYS A 33 10.39 2.36 -14.97
N ILE A 34 9.64 3.17 -15.73
CA ILE A 34 9.48 2.98 -17.18
C ILE A 34 10.82 3.07 -17.92
N ASP A 35 11.73 3.92 -17.45
CA ASP A 35 13.06 4.10 -18.04
C ASP A 35 13.89 2.82 -17.95
N LEU A 36 13.72 2.01 -16.90
CA LEU A 36 14.38 0.71 -16.78
C LEU A 36 13.95 -0.23 -17.91
N PHE A 37 12.67 -0.19 -18.31
CA PHE A 37 12.13 -1.04 -19.37
C PHE A 37 12.61 -0.57 -20.74
N VAL A 38 12.60 0.75 -20.96
CA VAL A 38 13.12 1.36 -22.19
C VAL A 38 14.61 1.06 -22.35
N GLN A 39 15.40 1.28 -21.29
CA GLN A 39 16.84 1.01 -21.30
C GLN A 39 17.14 -0.47 -21.54
N ALA A 40 16.38 -1.38 -20.93
CA ALA A 40 16.52 -2.82 -21.18
C ALA A 40 16.30 -3.20 -22.65
N LEU A 41 15.29 -2.64 -23.30
CA LEU A 41 15.06 -2.90 -24.73
C LEU A 41 16.17 -2.31 -25.61
N VAL A 42 16.59 -1.07 -25.35
CA VAL A 42 17.69 -0.46 -26.13
C VAL A 42 19.00 -1.23 -25.95
N GLN A 43 19.34 -1.63 -24.72
CA GLN A 43 20.56 -2.37 -24.43
C GLN A 43 20.55 -3.80 -24.96
N SER A 44 19.38 -4.41 -25.10
CA SER A 44 19.25 -5.72 -25.75
C SER A 44 19.54 -5.70 -27.25
N GLY A 45 19.48 -4.52 -27.89
CA GLY A 45 19.60 -4.37 -29.33
C GLY A 45 18.31 -4.64 -30.12
N GLU A 46 17.17 -4.93 -29.49
CA GLU A 46 15.88 -5.07 -30.19
C GLU A 46 15.37 -3.76 -30.81
N VAL A 47 15.72 -2.62 -30.20
CA VAL A 47 15.29 -1.28 -30.62
C VAL A 47 16.45 -0.30 -30.47
N SER A 48 16.39 0.81 -31.21
CA SER A 48 17.48 1.80 -31.26
C SER A 48 17.14 3.14 -30.60
N SER A 49 15.87 3.40 -30.31
CA SER A 49 15.40 4.70 -29.80
C SER A 49 14.30 4.57 -28.74
N LYS A 50 14.10 5.63 -27.94
CA LYS A 50 13.03 5.72 -26.93
C LYS A 50 11.62 5.53 -27.55
N PRO A 51 11.25 6.20 -28.66
CA PRO A 51 9.95 5.98 -29.29
C PRO A 51 9.75 4.54 -29.79
N GLU A 52 10.79 3.92 -30.37
CA GLU A 52 10.74 2.50 -30.78
C GLU A 52 10.54 1.58 -29.58
N ALA A 53 11.21 1.84 -28.46
CA ALA A 53 11.05 1.07 -27.24
C ALA A 53 9.63 1.15 -26.68
N LEU A 54 9.04 2.35 -26.62
CA LEU A 54 7.66 2.55 -26.16
C LEU A 54 6.65 1.86 -27.08
N ALA A 55 6.82 1.98 -28.40
CA ALA A 55 6.00 1.27 -29.38
C ALA A 55 6.13 -0.26 -29.23
N ARG A 56 7.35 -0.76 -29.01
CA ARG A 56 7.61 -2.18 -28.80
C ARG A 56 6.97 -2.70 -27.51
N LEU A 57 7.01 -1.94 -26.42
CA LEU A 57 6.31 -2.29 -25.17
C LEU A 57 4.79 -2.34 -25.37
N SER A 58 4.22 -1.40 -26.13
CA SER A 58 2.80 -1.41 -26.51
C SER A 58 2.44 -2.65 -27.33
N GLU A 59 3.26 -3.03 -28.31
CA GLU A 59 3.06 -4.26 -29.10
C GLU A 59 3.15 -5.51 -28.22
N LEU A 60 4.18 -5.62 -27.38
CA LEU A 60 4.37 -6.74 -26.46
C LEU A 60 3.20 -6.88 -25.48
N SER A 61 2.63 -5.76 -25.02
CA SER A 61 1.49 -5.77 -24.10
C SER A 61 0.26 -6.47 -24.71
N ARG A 62 -0.01 -6.25 -26.00
CA ARG A 62 -1.09 -6.92 -26.75
C ARG A 62 -0.83 -8.42 -26.91
N ARG A 63 0.44 -8.82 -27.00
CA ARG A 63 0.83 -10.23 -27.09
C ARG A 63 0.76 -10.95 -25.74
N PHE A 64 0.95 -10.22 -24.65
CA PHE A 64 0.90 -10.75 -23.28
C PHE A 64 -0.48 -10.70 -22.64
N GLU A 65 -1.52 -10.41 -23.43
CA GLU A 65 -2.90 -10.29 -22.97
C GLU A 65 -3.27 -11.46 -22.04
N VAL A 66 -3.52 -11.09 -20.78
CA VAL A 66 -3.58 -12.03 -19.66
C VAL A 66 -4.97 -12.62 -19.61
N LYS A 67 -5.23 -13.63 -20.44
CA LYS A 67 -6.38 -14.52 -20.25
C LYS A 67 -6.17 -15.24 -18.90
N ASN A 68 -6.90 -14.81 -17.86
CA ASN A 68 -6.93 -15.35 -16.48
C ASN A 68 -5.97 -14.70 -15.46
N GLY A 69 -5.97 -13.37 -15.34
CA GLY A 69 -5.38 -12.70 -14.18
C GLY A 69 -6.20 -12.94 -12.89
N HIS A 70 -5.55 -13.13 -11.75
CA HIS A 70 -6.21 -13.19 -10.44
C HIS A 70 -6.07 -11.87 -9.68
N VAL A 71 -7.06 -11.50 -8.89
CA VAL A 71 -6.94 -10.38 -7.95
C VAL A 71 -6.12 -10.85 -6.76
N SER A 72 -5.21 -10.03 -6.24
CA SER A 72 -4.52 -10.29 -4.96
C SER A 72 -5.05 -9.35 -3.87
N TRP A 73 -4.78 -9.66 -2.62
CA TRP A 73 -5.11 -8.75 -1.52
C TRP A 73 -4.38 -7.42 -1.68
N GLY A 74 -3.14 -7.41 -2.17
CA GLY A 74 -2.44 -6.17 -2.47
C GLY A 74 -3.19 -5.32 -3.50
N ASP A 75 -3.78 -5.96 -4.52
CA ASP A 75 -4.64 -5.25 -5.47
C ASP A 75 -5.95 -4.75 -4.84
N LEU A 76 -6.46 -5.32 -3.75
CA LEU A 76 -7.66 -4.82 -3.04
C LEU A 76 -7.34 -3.74 -2.01
N ALA A 77 -6.24 -3.92 -1.28
CA ALA A 77 -5.72 -3.01 -0.27
C ALA A 77 -4.96 -1.82 -0.86
N ASN A 78 -4.68 -1.85 -2.18
CA ASN A 78 -3.86 -0.87 -2.86
C ASN A 78 -2.41 -0.86 -2.36
N ASP A 79 -1.85 -2.03 -2.07
CA ASP A 79 -0.44 -2.21 -1.75
C ASP A 79 0.35 -2.23 -3.07
N GLY A 80 1.51 -1.57 -3.14
CA GLY A 80 2.26 -1.33 -4.39
C GLY A 80 2.82 -2.59 -5.08
N PHE A 81 3.49 -2.42 -6.22
CA PHE A 81 4.10 -3.52 -6.96
C PHE A 81 5.30 -4.14 -6.24
N HIS A 82 5.53 -5.43 -6.48
CA HIS A 82 6.70 -6.13 -5.98
C HIS A 82 8.01 -5.68 -6.64
N TYR A 83 9.03 -5.46 -5.80
CA TYR A 83 10.34 -4.89 -6.14
C TYR A 83 11.34 -5.84 -6.82
N ALA A 84 11.13 -7.16 -6.75
CA ALA A 84 12.14 -8.16 -7.12
C ALA A 84 12.55 -8.12 -8.62
N LEU A 85 11.58 -7.98 -9.53
CA LEU A 85 11.86 -7.91 -10.97
C LEU A 85 12.63 -6.64 -11.36
N PHE A 86 12.30 -5.51 -10.72
CA PHE A 86 13.04 -4.27 -10.94
C PHE A 86 14.49 -4.42 -10.47
N SER A 87 14.69 -5.02 -9.29
CA SER A 87 16.04 -5.28 -8.76
C SER A 87 16.88 -6.22 -9.63
N GLU A 88 16.26 -7.19 -10.30
CA GLU A 88 16.95 -8.08 -11.25
C GLU A 88 17.30 -7.35 -12.56
N LEU A 89 16.38 -6.54 -13.09
CA LEU A 89 16.65 -5.70 -14.27
C LEU A 89 17.74 -4.66 -14.00
N GLU A 90 17.67 -3.97 -12.87
CA GLU A 90 18.70 -3.01 -12.43
C GLU A 90 20.08 -3.66 -12.40
N ASN A 91 20.20 -4.89 -11.88
CA ASN A 91 21.46 -5.65 -11.87
C ASN A 91 21.96 -5.95 -13.29
N LEU A 92 21.09 -6.46 -14.18
CA LEU A 92 21.45 -6.82 -15.55
C LEU A 92 21.86 -5.59 -16.38
N LEU A 93 21.26 -4.43 -16.08
CA LEU A 93 21.59 -3.14 -16.69
C LEU A 93 22.86 -2.51 -16.11
N GLY A 94 23.45 -3.09 -15.06
CA GLY A 94 24.60 -2.52 -14.37
C GLY A 94 24.28 -1.23 -13.58
N VAL A 95 23.00 -1.00 -13.27
CA VAL A 95 22.54 0.12 -12.44
C VAL A 95 22.98 -0.17 -11.00
N LYS A 96 24.14 0.37 -10.60
CA LYS A 96 24.63 0.25 -9.23
C LYS A 96 23.83 1.15 -8.30
N ARG A 97 22.76 0.61 -7.70
CA ARG A 97 22.31 1.10 -6.40
C ARG A 97 23.05 0.34 -5.32
N ALA A 98 23.59 1.05 -4.33
CA ALA A 98 24.01 0.41 -3.10
C ALA A 98 22.76 -0.26 -2.50
N ARG A 99 22.67 -1.58 -2.58
CA ARG A 99 21.59 -2.31 -1.90
C ARG A 99 21.86 -2.17 -0.42
N HIS A 100 21.20 -1.21 0.21
CA HIS A 100 21.12 -1.19 1.67
C HIS A 100 20.27 -2.39 2.07
N ALA A 101 20.89 -3.33 2.78
CA ALA A 101 20.14 -4.44 3.37
C ALA A 101 19.13 -3.83 4.34
N GLU A 102 17.85 -4.18 4.17
CA GLU A 102 16.74 -3.82 5.05
C GLU A 102 16.82 -4.69 6.32
N PRO A 103 17.46 -4.21 7.40
CA PRO A 103 17.87 -5.07 8.51
C PRO A 103 16.64 -5.58 9.27
N PHE A 104 15.67 -4.70 9.49
CA PHE A 104 14.46 -4.99 10.24
C PHE A 104 13.57 -6.03 9.53
N LEU A 105 13.34 -5.86 8.22
CA LEU A 105 12.54 -6.80 7.44
C LEU A 105 13.21 -8.18 7.40
N SER A 106 14.54 -8.21 7.22
CA SER A 106 15.31 -9.46 7.22
C SER A 106 15.19 -10.20 8.54
N CYS A 107 15.29 -9.50 9.66
CA CYS A 107 15.12 -10.07 11.00
C CYS A 107 13.70 -10.59 11.25
N GLY A 108 12.67 -9.83 10.86
CA GLY A 108 11.27 -10.26 10.98
C GLY A 108 10.99 -11.54 10.21
N VAL A 109 11.44 -11.62 8.95
CA VAL A 109 11.31 -12.83 8.12
C VAL A 109 12.00 -14.05 8.77
N LEU A 110 13.18 -13.86 9.37
CA LEU A 110 13.85 -14.93 10.11
C LEU A 110 13.06 -15.37 11.34
N GLY A 111 12.46 -14.42 12.06
CA GLY A 111 11.57 -14.71 13.20
C GLY A 111 10.37 -15.58 12.80
N HIS A 112 9.66 -15.20 11.74
CA HIS A 112 8.51 -15.98 11.26
C HIS A 112 8.90 -17.40 10.85
N LYS A 113 10.02 -17.55 10.14
CA LYS A 113 10.58 -18.88 9.82
C LYS A 113 10.89 -19.69 11.08
N LEU A 114 11.46 -19.05 12.10
CA LEU A 114 11.76 -19.70 13.38
C LEU A 114 10.49 -20.22 14.05
N MET A 115 9.43 -19.41 14.12
CA MET A 115 8.17 -19.82 14.76
C MET A 115 7.49 -20.99 14.06
N ALA A 116 7.43 -20.96 12.72
CA ALA A 116 6.91 -22.08 11.94
C ALA A 116 7.68 -23.38 12.22
N GLN A 117 9.01 -23.30 12.41
CA GLN A 117 9.84 -24.48 12.72
C GLN A 117 9.70 -24.97 14.16
N LEU A 118 9.67 -24.07 15.16
CA LEU A 118 9.56 -24.44 16.57
C LEU A 118 8.34 -25.33 16.82
N PHE A 119 7.18 -24.96 16.27
CA PHE A 119 5.94 -25.70 16.48
C PHE A 119 5.75 -26.92 15.57
N ALA A 120 6.60 -27.11 14.55
CA ALA A 120 6.54 -28.27 13.67
C ALA A 120 7.11 -29.57 14.29
N ARG A 121 7.86 -29.49 15.40
CA ARG A 121 8.61 -30.62 16.00
C ARG A 121 8.16 -30.97 17.44
N GLU A 122 8.28 -32.25 17.80
CA GLU A 122 8.08 -32.74 19.17
C GLU A 122 9.29 -32.47 20.07
N GLU A 123 10.50 -32.52 19.51
CA GLU A 123 11.74 -32.03 20.13
C GLU A 123 12.33 -30.95 19.23
N PRO A 124 12.33 -29.68 19.65
CA PRO A 124 12.78 -28.57 18.80
C PRO A 124 14.32 -28.55 18.63
N PHE A 125 15.06 -29.28 19.47
CA PHE A 125 16.53 -29.24 19.54
C PHE A 125 17.16 -30.62 19.31
N GLY A 126 17.63 -30.90 18.09
CA GLY A 126 18.34 -32.14 17.72
C GLY A 126 19.00 -32.09 16.33
N ASN A 127 19.89 -33.03 16.00
CA ASN A 127 20.84 -33.01 14.87
C ASN A 127 20.26 -33.06 13.42
N GLY A 128 18.94 -32.98 13.24
CA GLY A 128 18.27 -33.14 11.95
C GLY A 128 17.87 -31.83 11.28
N TRP A 129 18.72 -30.80 11.32
CA TRP A 129 18.40 -29.49 10.73
C TRP A 129 18.50 -29.46 9.19
N ALA A 130 19.28 -30.38 8.59
CA ALA A 130 19.52 -30.43 7.15
C ALA A 130 18.33 -30.92 6.29
N ASP A 131 17.36 -31.65 6.86
CA ASP A 131 16.26 -32.26 6.08
C ASP A 131 15.14 -31.27 5.68
N LEU A 132 15.16 -30.03 6.20
CA LEU A 132 14.11 -29.02 5.97
C LEU A 132 14.48 -27.89 5.00
N GLU A 133 15.72 -27.83 4.48
CA GLU A 133 16.06 -26.89 3.39
C GLU A 133 15.14 -27.09 2.16
N GLN A 134 14.62 -28.31 1.96
CA GLN A 134 13.65 -28.60 0.90
C GLN A 134 12.22 -28.10 1.21
N MET A 135 11.92 -27.76 2.47
CA MET A 135 10.59 -27.30 2.92
C MET A 135 10.52 -25.80 3.28
N THR A 136 11.65 -25.13 3.55
CA THR A 136 11.69 -23.70 3.95
C THR A 136 12.21 -22.74 2.88
N LEU A 137 12.77 -23.25 1.77
CA LEU A 137 12.83 -22.47 0.54
C LEU A 137 11.38 -22.23 0.07
N PHE A 138 11.11 -21.06 -0.49
CA PHE A 138 9.81 -20.56 -0.95
C PHE A 138 9.00 -19.67 0.02
N SER A 139 9.69 -18.77 0.75
CA SER A 139 9.11 -17.47 1.15
C SER A 139 9.22 -16.40 0.06
N GLU A 140 9.67 -16.75 -1.15
CA GLU A 140 9.70 -15.84 -2.30
C GLU A 140 8.84 -16.42 -3.43
N GLU A 141 7.85 -15.66 -3.90
CA GLU A 141 7.36 -15.88 -5.26
C GLU A 141 8.47 -15.50 -6.25
N ARG A 142 9.30 -16.51 -6.54
CA ARG A 142 10.19 -16.76 -7.69
C ARG A 142 11.33 -15.77 -7.97
N SER A 143 12.54 -16.28 -7.73
CA SER A 143 13.57 -16.40 -8.77
C SER A 143 14.14 -17.83 -8.73
N LEU A 144 14.51 -18.39 -9.89
CA LEU A 144 15.15 -19.71 -10.03
C LEU A 144 16.51 -19.51 -10.71
N PRO A 145 17.51 -20.34 -10.38
CA PRO A 145 17.88 -21.38 -11.33
C PRO A 145 18.32 -22.72 -10.69
N LEU A 146 18.41 -23.72 -11.57
CA LEU A 146 19.15 -24.99 -11.46
C LEU A 146 20.39 -24.94 -10.54
N PHE A 147 20.61 -25.98 -9.73
CA PHE A 147 21.63 -27.02 -9.97
C PHE A 147 21.54 -28.14 -8.93
N GLU A 148 21.69 -29.38 -9.42
CA GLU A 148 22.07 -30.55 -8.65
C GLU A 148 23.44 -30.34 -7.98
N SER A 149 23.53 -30.64 -6.69
CA SER A 149 24.52 -31.57 -6.14
C SER A 149 24.36 -31.64 -4.62
N ALA A 150 24.06 -32.84 -4.14
CA ALA A 150 24.11 -33.16 -2.73
C ALA A 150 25.55 -32.98 -2.21
N VAL A 151 25.74 -32.16 -1.19
CA VAL A 151 26.95 -32.20 -0.35
C VAL A 151 26.65 -33.15 0.81
N PRO A 152 27.42 -34.23 1.01
CA PRO A 152 27.20 -35.12 2.14
C PRO A 152 27.73 -34.45 3.41
N VAL A 153 26.84 -33.94 4.27
CA VAL A 153 27.23 -33.52 5.61
C VAL A 153 27.41 -34.78 6.46
N SER A 154 28.67 -35.21 6.52
CA SER A 154 29.14 -36.27 7.42
C SER A 154 28.78 -36.01 8.88
N HIS A 155 28.49 -37.11 9.58
CA HIS A 155 28.07 -37.22 10.97
C HIS A 155 28.86 -36.33 11.95
N LEU A 156 28.20 -35.32 12.52
CA LEU A 156 28.62 -34.68 13.76
C LEU A 156 27.92 -35.31 14.96
N ARG A 157 28.71 -35.95 15.83
CA ARG A 157 28.28 -36.60 17.07
C ARG A 157 27.75 -35.55 18.06
N SER A 158 26.51 -35.71 18.51
CA SER A 158 25.87 -34.90 19.55
C SER A 158 26.54 -35.09 20.91
N ARG A 159 26.97 -34.00 21.55
CA ARG A 159 27.05 -33.92 23.01
C ARG A 159 25.63 -33.70 23.54
N ARG A 160 25.14 -34.59 24.42
CA ARG A 160 23.90 -34.37 25.18
C ARG A 160 24.16 -33.27 26.21
N PHE A 161 23.59 -32.09 26.01
CA PHE A 161 23.52 -31.02 27.01
C PHE A 161 22.29 -31.22 27.90
N SER A 162 22.33 -30.72 29.14
CA SER A 162 21.15 -30.58 29.99
C SER A 162 20.41 -29.30 29.56
N THR A 163 19.24 -29.47 28.96
CA THR A 163 18.39 -28.39 28.43
C THR A 163 18.04 -27.36 29.51
N ASP A 164 17.75 -27.80 30.73
CA ASP A 164 17.25 -26.93 31.80
C ASP A 164 18.30 -25.93 32.29
N ARG A 165 19.57 -26.35 32.40
CA ARG A 165 20.66 -25.45 32.83
C ARG A 165 21.02 -24.43 31.75
N ALA A 166 20.93 -24.81 30.48
CA ALA A 166 21.20 -23.90 29.36
C ALA A 166 20.09 -22.85 29.21
N LEU A 167 18.82 -23.26 29.36
CA LEU A 167 17.67 -22.34 29.38
C LEU A 167 17.75 -21.36 30.56
N ALA A 168 18.06 -21.83 31.76
CA ALA A 168 18.24 -20.96 32.93
C ALA A 168 19.34 -19.90 32.72
N ARG A 169 20.39 -20.20 31.92
CA ARG A 169 21.41 -19.22 31.56
C ARG A 169 20.88 -18.18 30.56
N VAL A 170 20.13 -18.61 29.55
CA VAL A 170 19.46 -17.72 28.60
C VAL A 170 18.56 -16.73 29.34
N ASP A 171 17.71 -17.22 30.25
CA ASP A 171 16.76 -16.41 31.01
C ASP A 171 17.47 -15.38 31.91
N ALA A 172 18.54 -15.79 32.59
CA ALA A 172 19.31 -14.90 33.45
C ALA A 172 19.95 -13.72 32.67
N VAL A 173 20.56 -14.02 31.51
CA VAL A 173 21.18 -13.00 30.65
C VAL A 173 20.12 -12.10 30.01
N TRP A 174 19.00 -12.68 29.58
CA TRP A 174 17.89 -11.93 29.00
C TRP A 174 17.27 -10.95 30.02
N ALA A 175 17.04 -11.38 31.26
CA ALA A 175 16.52 -10.52 32.33
C ALA A 175 17.49 -9.36 32.66
N GLU A 176 18.80 -9.62 32.67
CA GLU A 176 19.82 -8.58 32.85
C GLU A 176 19.78 -7.53 31.73
N LEU A 177 19.68 -7.98 30.48
CA LEU A 177 19.57 -7.09 29.31
C LEU A 177 18.29 -6.24 29.35
N CYS A 178 17.17 -6.82 29.78
CA CYS A 178 15.90 -6.11 29.94
C CYS A 178 16.01 -4.97 30.97
N GLY A 179 16.64 -5.23 32.13
CA GLY A 179 16.82 -4.23 33.18
C GLY A 179 17.65 -3.02 32.75
N ARG A 180 18.53 -3.15 31.75
CA ARG A 180 19.39 -2.07 31.25
C ARG A 180 18.69 -1.10 30.30
N ILE A 181 17.55 -1.48 29.72
CA ILE A 181 16.84 -0.67 28.70
C ILE A 181 16.26 0.61 29.30
N ALA A 182 15.73 0.54 30.52
CA ALA A 182 15.12 1.67 31.21
C ALA A 182 16.10 2.84 31.50
N GLY A 183 17.42 2.59 31.44
CA GLY A 183 18.46 3.59 31.74
C GLY A 183 19.02 4.33 30.52
N THR A 184 18.66 3.93 29.30
CA THR A 184 19.25 4.44 28.06
C THR A 184 18.17 5.04 27.15
N GLY A 185 18.30 6.32 26.79
CA GLY A 185 17.25 7.04 26.06
C GLY A 185 16.95 6.55 24.64
N ASN A 186 17.74 5.63 24.06
CA ASN A 186 17.47 4.96 22.79
C ASN A 186 18.19 3.60 22.67
N TRP A 187 17.76 2.78 21.69
CA TRP A 187 18.28 1.42 21.44
C TRP A 187 19.74 1.36 21.00
N ALA A 188 20.26 2.41 20.36
CA ALA A 188 21.65 2.45 19.94
C ALA A 188 22.57 2.61 21.16
N ASP A 189 22.22 3.50 22.08
CA ASP A 189 22.95 3.72 23.33
C ASP A 189 22.84 2.51 24.25
N TRP A 190 21.64 1.91 24.37
CA TRP A 190 21.44 0.63 25.05
C TRP A 190 22.42 -0.44 24.58
N TYR A 191 22.54 -0.59 23.26
CA TYR A 191 23.42 -1.59 22.67
C TYR A 191 24.89 -1.31 22.98
N GLN A 192 25.33 -0.05 22.96
CA GLN A 192 26.72 0.30 23.28
C GLN A 192 27.12 -0.15 24.69
N VAL A 193 26.25 0.06 25.68
CA VAL A 193 26.53 -0.28 27.08
C VAL A 193 26.26 -1.75 27.42
N SER A 194 25.58 -2.50 26.53
CA SER A 194 25.15 -3.88 26.76
C SER A 194 25.86 -4.90 25.85
N ARG A 195 26.91 -4.50 25.11
CA ARG A 195 27.58 -5.35 24.11
C ARG A 195 28.05 -6.69 24.66
N ARG A 196 28.55 -6.72 25.90
CA ARG A 196 29.08 -7.93 26.53
C ARG A 196 27.97 -8.95 26.78
N GLU A 197 26.88 -8.49 27.39
CA GLU A 197 25.73 -9.32 27.75
C GLU A 197 24.99 -9.79 26.48
N VAL A 198 24.92 -8.95 25.43
CA VAL A 198 24.41 -9.37 24.11
C VAL A 198 25.26 -10.50 23.53
N ALA A 199 26.59 -10.37 23.53
CA ALA A 199 27.46 -11.45 23.03
C ALA A 199 27.28 -12.76 23.82
N GLU A 200 27.02 -12.63 25.12
CA GLU A 200 26.74 -13.78 25.98
C GLU A 200 25.39 -14.45 25.69
N LEU A 201 24.35 -13.65 25.43
CA LEU A 201 23.04 -14.16 25.00
C LEU A 201 23.18 -14.95 23.69
N TYR A 202 23.94 -14.42 22.72
CA TYR A 202 24.22 -15.12 21.46
C TYR A 202 24.89 -16.47 21.69
N ALA A 203 25.92 -16.52 22.54
CA ALA A 203 26.62 -17.76 22.86
C ALA A 203 25.69 -18.78 23.57
N SER A 204 24.81 -18.30 24.44
CA SER A 204 23.86 -19.14 25.18
C SER A 204 22.72 -19.66 24.31
N MET A 205 22.33 -18.91 23.27
CA MET A 205 21.30 -19.28 22.29
C MET A 205 21.82 -20.20 21.18
N ALA A 206 23.12 -20.22 20.92
CA ALA A 206 23.73 -21.01 19.84
C ALA A 206 23.41 -22.52 19.85
N PRO A 207 23.33 -23.22 21.00
CA PRO A 207 22.93 -24.63 21.06
C PRO A 207 21.48 -24.87 20.58
N PHE A 208 20.62 -23.85 20.65
CA PHE A 208 19.20 -23.94 20.32
C PHE A 208 18.93 -23.46 18.89
N LEU A 209 19.50 -22.30 18.52
CA LEU A 209 19.17 -21.56 17.28
C LEU A 209 20.40 -21.25 16.41
N GLY A 210 21.46 -22.07 16.49
CA GLY A 210 22.76 -21.78 15.86
C GLY A 210 22.71 -21.44 14.36
N GLU A 211 21.84 -22.11 13.59
CA GLU A 211 21.67 -21.84 12.15
C GLU A 211 21.01 -20.48 11.88
N TYR A 212 19.98 -20.12 12.64
CA TYR A 212 19.33 -18.81 12.55
C TYR A 212 20.26 -17.67 12.96
N LEU A 213 21.06 -17.89 14.02
CA LEU A 213 22.09 -16.93 14.44
C LEU A 213 23.17 -16.77 13.35
N ALA A 214 23.56 -17.86 12.69
CA ALA A 214 24.50 -17.81 11.57
C ALA A 214 23.91 -17.06 10.36
N GLU A 215 22.63 -17.29 10.03
CA GLU A 215 21.94 -16.58 8.95
C GLU A 215 21.79 -15.09 9.26
N LEU A 216 21.42 -14.73 10.49
CA LEU A 216 21.34 -13.36 10.98
C LEU A 216 22.68 -12.63 10.83
N ASN A 217 23.78 -13.30 11.19
CA ASN A 217 25.14 -12.75 11.11
C ASN A 217 25.67 -12.60 9.67
N ARG A 218 25.07 -13.26 8.68
CA ARG A 218 25.46 -13.12 7.26
C ARG A 218 24.80 -11.91 6.58
N LYS A 219 23.78 -11.30 7.18
CA LYS A 219 23.04 -10.18 6.58
C LYS A 219 23.84 -8.86 6.74
N PRO A 220 24.19 -8.16 5.64
CA PRO A 220 24.89 -6.87 5.72
C PRO A 220 24.11 -5.87 6.58
N GLY A 221 24.79 -5.04 7.37
CA GLY A 221 24.16 -3.99 8.20
C GLY A 221 23.33 -4.50 9.40
N VAL A 222 23.11 -5.82 9.52
CA VAL A 222 22.42 -6.44 10.66
C VAL A 222 23.43 -6.92 11.70
N ALA A 223 24.48 -7.63 11.25
CA ALA A 223 25.43 -8.31 12.13
C ALA A 223 26.12 -7.34 13.10
N GLY A 224 26.04 -7.64 14.39
CA GLY A 224 26.72 -6.87 15.44
C GLY A 224 26.13 -5.47 15.70
N GLY A 225 24.85 -5.24 15.37
CA GLY A 225 24.10 -4.02 15.70
C GLY A 225 22.93 -4.27 16.67
N TYR A 226 22.31 -3.18 17.16
CA TYR A 226 21.21 -3.26 18.12
C TYR A 226 19.98 -4.02 17.57
N VAL A 227 19.70 -3.92 16.27
CA VAL A 227 18.58 -4.63 15.62
C VAL A 227 18.73 -6.15 15.74
N ALA A 228 19.95 -6.66 15.55
CA ALA A 228 20.23 -8.09 15.71
C ALA A 228 20.14 -8.52 17.19
N ALA A 229 20.56 -7.66 18.13
CA ALA A 229 20.40 -7.92 19.56
C ALA A 229 18.92 -8.04 19.95
N LEU A 230 18.08 -7.10 19.52
CA LEU A 230 16.64 -7.12 19.77
C LEU A 230 15.95 -8.32 19.11
N SER A 231 16.41 -8.73 17.92
CA SER A 231 15.88 -9.92 17.24
C SER A 231 16.13 -11.19 18.06
N VAL A 232 17.35 -11.37 18.56
CA VAL A 232 17.68 -12.53 19.41
C VAL A 232 16.94 -12.50 20.74
N MET A 233 16.79 -11.33 21.37
CA MET A 233 15.95 -11.19 22.56
C MET A 233 14.48 -11.54 22.29
N THR A 234 13.95 -11.14 21.13
CA THR A 234 12.59 -11.51 20.72
C THR A 234 12.44 -13.02 20.51
N TRP A 235 13.49 -13.69 20.02
CA TRP A 235 13.50 -15.15 19.85
C TRP A 235 13.54 -15.91 21.18
N VAL A 236 14.00 -15.28 22.28
CA VAL A 236 13.85 -15.85 23.64
C VAL A 236 12.36 -15.91 24.01
N THR A 237 11.60 -14.85 23.75
CA THR A 237 10.14 -14.82 23.98
C THR A 237 9.40 -15.87 23.13
N ALA A 238 9.83 -16.06 21.87
CA ALA A 238 9.32 -17.14 21.02
C ALA A 238 9.57 -18.54 21.61
N LEU A 239 10.75 -18.73 22.20
CA LEU A 239 11.12 -19.96 22.88
C LEU A 239 10.29 -20.20 24.15
N HIS A 240 10.08 -19.18 24.98
CA HIS A 240 9.20 -19.26 26.15
C HIS A 240 7.79 -19.69 25.77
N LEU A 241 7.21 -19.06 24.74
CA LEU A 241 5.90 -19.41 24.23
C LEU A 241 5.81 -20.88 23.78
N TYR A 242 6.84 -21.40 23.11
CA TYR A 242 6.91 -22.82 22.75
C TYR A 242 6.97 -23.73 23.98
N LEU A 243 7.82 -23.40 24.96
CA LEU A 243 8.02 -24.21 26.16
C LEU A 243 6.76 -24.29 27.02
N GLU A 244 5.98 -23.20 27.09
CA GLU A 244 4.69 -23.19 27.77
C GLU A 244 3.62 -23.98 27.01
N ALA A 245 3.50 -23.76 25.70
CA ALA A 245 2.43 -24.33 24.89
C ALA A 245 2.63 -25.80 24.49
N GLY A 246 3.89 -26.24 24.42
CA GLY A 246 4.29 -27.54 23.89
C GLY A 246 4.02 -27.73 22.38
N PRO A 247 4.31 -28.93 21.83
CA PRO A 247 4.12 -29.21 20.41
C PRO A 247 2.63 -29.23 20.02
N ARG A 248 2.20 -28.22 19.24
CA ARG A 248 0.84 -28.09 18.71
C ARG A 248 0.78 -28.41 17.22
N PRO A 249 -0.28 -29.07 16.71
CA PRO A 249 -0.45 -29.33 15.29
C PRO A 249 -0.90 -28.04 14.57
N TYR A 250 0.01 -27.07 14.49
CA TYR A 250 -0.20 -25.89 13.66
C TYR A 250 0.00 -26.22 12.20
N PHE A 251 -0.84 -25.66 11.35
CA PHE A 251 -0.65 -25.65 9.91
C PHE A 251 -0.09 -24.27 9.53
N PRO A 252 1.25 -24.14 9.39
CA PRO A 252 1.88 -22.84 9.18
C PRO A 252 1.77 -22.37 7.72
N GLU A 253 1.93 -21.06 7.50
CA GLU A 253 2.17 -20.44 6.19
C GLU A 253 1.09 -20.74 5.13
N LEU A 254 -0.19 -20.78 5.54
CA LEU A 254 -1.28 -21.14 4.64
C LEU A 254 -1.78 -19.93 3.85
N ARG A 255 -1.87 -20.05 2.52
CA ARG A 255 -2.62 -19.09 1.71
C ARG A 255 -4.10 -19.16 2.06
N LEU A 256 -4.79 -18.03 2.19
CA LEU A 256 -6.24 -18.07 2.41
C LEU A 256 -7.00 -18.66 1.21
N PHE A 257 -6.54 -18.32 0.00
CA PHE A 257 -7.09 -18.81 -1.25
C PHE A 257 -5.96 -19.16 -2.22
N ASP A 258 -6.19 -20.19 -3.03
CA ASP A 258 -5.40 -20.43 -4.24
C ASP A 258 -5.86 -19.44 -5.33
N PRO A 259 -5.02 -18.51 -5.80
CA PRO A 259 -5.46 -17.50 -6.76
C PRO A 259 -5.81 -18.06 -8.14
N SER A 260 -5.19 -19.19 -8.54
CA SER A 260 -5.44 -19.82 -9.83
C SER A 260 -6.80 -20.52 -9.89
N ILE A 261 -7.27 -21.00 -8.74
CA ILE A 261 -8.56 -21.69 -8.60
C ILE A 261 -9.66 -20.68 -8.27
N HIS A 262 -9.43 -19.83 -7.27
CA HIS A 262 -10.49 -19.01 -6.66
C HIS A 262 -10.59 -17.60 -7.25
N GLY A 263 -9.59 -17.15 -8.02
CA GLY A 263 -9.53 -15.81 -8.63
C GLY A 263 -9.19 -14.67 -7.67
N LEU A 264 -8.99 -14.96 -6.38
CA LEU A 264 -8.50 -14.03 -5.36
C LEU A 264 -7.32 -14.66 -4.60
N GLY A 265 -6.24 -13.92 -4.39
CA GLY A 265 -5.20 -14.24 -3.41
C GLY A 265 -5.46 -13.48 -2.12
N GLY A 266 -5.94 -14.14 -1.08
CA GLY A 266 -6.38 -13.47 0.17
C GLY A 266 -5.24 -13.02 1.10
N GLY A 267 -3.99 -13.33 0.78
CA GLY A 267 -2.86 -13.26 1.70
C GLY A 267 -2.52 -14.63 2.30
N ARG A 268 -1.60 -14.64 3.28
CA ARG A 268 -1.16 -15.84 3.99
C ARG A 268 -1.36 -15.65 5.50
N LEU A 269 -1.87 -16.67 6.17
CA LEU A 269 -1.91 -16.72 7.62
C LEU A 269 -0.65 -17.39 8.16
N ASP A 270 -0.21 -16.99 9.35
CA ASP A 270 1.00 -17.55 9.96
C ASP A 270 0.76 -18.98 10.42
N ALA A 271 -0.36 -19.26 11.12
CA ALA A 271 -0.76 -20.61 11.48
C ALA A 271 -2.28 -20.80 11.70
N LEU A 272 -2.78 -21.99 11.34
CA LEU A 272 -4.11 -22.46 11.73
C LEU A 272 -3.98 -23.56 12.80
N GLU A 273 -4.79 -23.49 13.85
CA GLU A 273 -4.88 -24.50 14.91
C GLU A 273 -6.26 -25.15 14.93
N VAL A 274 -6.32 -26.48 14.99
CA VAL A 274 -7.56 -27.20 15.30
C VAL A 274 -7.69 -27.30 16.82
N THR A 275 -8.60 -26.51 17.38
CA THR A 275 -8.80 -26.35 18.83
C THR A 275 -9.79 -27.35 19.42
N GLY A 276 -10.72 -27.83 18.59
CA GLY A 276 -11.78 -28.74 19.02
C GLY A 276 -12.31 -29.61 17.88
N VAL A 277 -12.90 -30.75 18.25
CA VAL A 277 -13.68 -31.60 17.36
C VAL A 277 -14.99 -31.96 18.08
N ARG A 278 -16.11 -31.44 17.58
CA ARG A 278 -17.47 -31.61 18.12
C ARG A 278 -17.57 -31.14 19.58
N GLY A 279 -17.09 -29.93 19.88
CA GLY A 279 -17.15 -29.33 21.22
C GLY A 279 -16.18 -29.91 22.25
N LYS A 280 -15.23 -30.76 21.84
CA LYS A 280 -14.23 -31.37 22.73
C LYS A 280 -12.81 -31.16 22.22
N PRO A 281 -11.80 -30.99 23.10
CA PRO A 281 -10.41 -30.95 22.68
C PRO A 281 -10.00 -32.21 21.89
N PRO A 282 -9.12 -32.09 20.87
CA PRO A 282 -8.68 -33.25 20.11
C PRO A 282 -8.03 -34.31 21.01
N THR A 283 -8.46 -35.56 20.87
CA THR A 283 -7.87 -36.72 21.54
C THR A 283 -6.41 -36.91 21.14
N ALA A 284 -5.63 -37.69 21.91
CA ALA A 284 -4.23 -37.97 21.58
C ALA A 284 -4.06 -38.59 20.16
N SER A 285 -5.00 -39.42 19.72
CA SER A 285 -4.97 -39.99 18.36
C SER A 285 -5.23 -38.94 17.29
N GLN A 286 -6.21 -38.06 17.51
CA GLN A 286 -6.50 -36.96 16.60
C GLN A 286 -5.33 -35.97 16.54
N LYS A 287 -4.70 -35.64 17.68
CA LYS A 287 -3.49 -34.80 17.72
C LYS A 287 -2.36 -35.40 16.88
N ARG A 288 -2.09 -36.71 16.99
CA ARG A 288 -1.09 -37.40 16.15
C ARG A 288 -1.43 -37.31 14.66
N MET A 289 -2.69 -37.53 14.30
CA MET A 289 -3.15 -37.43 12.91
C MET A 289 -2.99 -36.00 12.37
N LEU A 290 -3.44 -34.99 13.12
CA LEU A 290 -3.29 -33.58 12.75
C LEU A 290 -1.83 -33.17 12.60
N ARG A 291 -0.93 -33.67 13.47
CA ARG A 291 0.53 -33.47 13.35
C ARG A 291 1.11 -34.10 12.10
N GLN A 292 0.65 -35.30 11.72
CA GLN A 292 1.08 -35.92 10.47
C GLN A 292 0.59 -35.11 9.29
N MET A 293 -0.65 -34.62 9.36
CA MET A 293 -1.27 -33.81 8.33
C MET A 293 -0.57 -32.47 8.15
N SER A 294 -0.15 -31.81 9.23
CA SER A 294 0.53 -30.51 9.18
C SER A 294 1.94 -30.55 8.59
N ARG A 295 2.50 -31.75 8.37
CA ARG A 295 3.75 -31.95 7.61
C ARG A 295 3.55 -31.87 6.10
N HIS A 296 2.30 -31.99 5.63
CA HIS A 296 1.96 -31.84 4.23
C HIS A 296 1.66 -30.37 3.89
N ARG A 297 1.95 -29.99 2.65
CA ARG A 297 1.64 -28.64 2.14
C ARG A 297 0.24 -28.62 1.56
N PHE A 298 -0.52 -27.60 1.95
CA PHE A 298 -1.81 -27.27 1.36
C PHE A 298 -1.64 -26.06 0.44
N GLY A 299 -2.28 -26.08 -0.72
CA GLY A 299 -2.31 -24.95 -1.64
C GLY A 299 -3.11 -23.76 -1.10
N SER A 300 -4.11 -24.03 -0.24
CA SER A 300 -4.89 -22.98 0.44
C SER A 300 -5.60 -23.45 1.71
N LEU A 301 -6.10 -22.51 2.50
CA LEU A 301 -6.99 -22.74 3.64
C LEU A 301 -8.26 -23.46 3.19
N THR A 302 -8.82 -23.13 2.02
CA THR A 302 -10.00 -23.83 1.47
C THR A 302 -9.73 -25.33 1.30
N GLU A 303 -8.55 -25.70 0.79
CA GLU A 303 -8.15 -27.10 0.64
C GLU A 303 -8.01 -27.80 1.99
N LEU A 304 -7.31 -27.16 2.94
CA LEU A 304 -7.17 -27.71 4.29
C LEU A 304 -8.54 -27.89 4.99
N LEU A 305 -9.43 -26.90 4.89
CA LEU A 305 -10.76 -26.99 5.48
C LEU A 305 -11.58 -28.12 4.86
N ARG A 306 -11.47 -28.35 3.54
CA ARG A 306 -12.12 -29.48 2.85
C ARG A 306 -11.63 -30.83 3.39
N ASP A 307 -10.33 -30.96 3.62
CA ASP A 307 -9.75 -32.19 4.17
C ASP A 307 -10.17 -32.38 5.64
N LEU A 308 -10.18 -31.32 6.44
CA LEU A 308 -10.67 -31.35 7.82
C LEU A 308 -12.16 -31.72 7.88
N LEU A 309 -12.99 -31.20 6.97
CA LEU A 309 -14.40 -31.55 6.84
C LEU A 309 -14.58 -33.03 6.48
N THR A 310 -13.74 -33.56 5.59
CA THR A 310 -13.74 -34.97 5.23
C THR A 310 -13.38 -35.86 6.43
N LEU A 311 -12.43 -35.44 7.24
CA LEU A 311 -11.95 -36.21 8.40
C LEU A 311 -12.88 -36.13 9.63
N PHE A 312 -13.46 -34.96 9.90
CA PHE A 312 -14.16 -34.68 11.16
C PHE A 312 -15.65 -34.31 10.98
N GLY A 313 -16.10 -34.09 9.74
CA GLY A 313 -17.39 -33.47 9.43
C GLY A 313 -17.40 -31.97 9.78
N ALA A 314 -18.59 -31.38 9.88
CA ALA A 314 -18.79 -29.99 10.30
C ALA A 314 -18.42 -29.69 11.77
N GLY A 315 -17.79 -30.64 12.47
CA GLY A 315 -17.45 -30.51 13.88
C GLY A 315 -16.04 -29.99 14.17
N ALA A 316 -15.20 -29.70 13.16
CA ALA A 316 -13.86 -29.18 13.41
C ALA A 316 -13.90 -27.69 13.81
N GLU A 317 -13.37 -27.37 14.98
CA GLU A 317 -13.26 -26.00 15.48
C GLU A 317 -11.83 -25.50 15.26
N VAL A 318 -11.69 -24.42 14.52
CA VAL A 318 -10.38 -23.87 14.13
C VAL A 318 -10.16 -22.47 14.70
N ASN A 319 -8.91 -22.16 14.99
CA ASN A 319 -8.45 -20.85 15.43
C ASN A 319 -7.29 -20.39 14.55
N ILE A 320 -7.24 -19.10 14.26
CA ILE A 320 -6.15 -18.48 13.49
C ILE A 320 -5.14 -17.91 14.47
N ARG A 321 -3.86 -18.20 14.26
CA ARG A 321 -2.73 -17.68 15.04
C ARG A 321 -1.91 -16.78 14.12
N ASP A 322 -1.67 -15.55 14.56
CA ASP A 322 -0.84 -14.57 13.84
C ASP A 322 0.22 -14.05 14.80
N TRP A 323 1.48 -14.24 14.45
CA TRP A 323 2.60 -13.80 15.26
C TRP A 323 3.07 -12.43 14.77
N LYS A 324 3.51 -11.59 15.70
CA LYS A 324 4.13 -10.30 15.40
C LYS A 324 5.42 -10.17 16.16
N PHE A 325 6.51 -10.03 15.44
CA PHE A 325 7.82 -9.82 16.01
C PHE A 325 8.06 -8.34 16.26
N ALA A 326 8.75 -8.04 17.36
CA ALA A 326 9.17 -6.68 17.64
C ALA A 326 9.93 -6.04 16.49
N ILE A 327 10.68 -6.83 15.72
CA ILE A 327 11.47 -6.36 14.58
C ILE A 327 10.79 -6.81 13.28
N GLY A 328 10.49 -5.86 12.41
CA GLY A 328 9.94 -6.07 11.07
C GLY A 328 8.42 -5.92 10.95
N ASP A 329 7.64 -6.23 11.99
CA ASP A 329 6.17 -6.25 11.90
C ASP A 329 5.48 -4.97 12.39
N GLY A 330 6.20 -4.02 13.00
CA GLY A 330 5.62 -2.77 13.48
C GLY A 330 5.36 -1.72 12.38
N PRO A 331 4.53 -0.68 12.65
CA PRO A 331 4.32 0.46 11.74
C PRO A 331 5.62 1.11 11.26
N HIS A 332 6.61 1.14 12.16
CA HIS A 332 7.97 1.65 11.94
C HIS A 332 9.00 0.53 11.92
N LYS A 333 8.59 -0.69 11.54
CA LYS A 333 9.39 -1.91 11.59
C LYS A 333 9.94 -2.25 12.99
N LEU A 334 9.48 -1.56 14.03
CA LEU A 334 9.76 -1.80 15.44
C LEU A 334 8.45 -1.75 16.23
N ILE A 335 8.27 -2.65 17.19
CA ILE A 335 7.16 -2.66 18.15
C ILE A 335 7.75 -2.60 19.56
N VAL A 336 7.27 -1.66 20.38
CA VAL A 336 7.59 -1.64 21.81
C VAL A 336 6.39 -2.12 22.63
N PRO A 337 6.59 -2.67 23.84
CA PRO A 337 5.51 -3.24 24.65
C PRO A 337 4.36 -2.28 24.94
N GLU A 338 4.67 -1.02 25.18
CA GLU A 338 3.69 0.00 25.53
C GLU A 338 2.68 0.24 24.40
N ASP A 339 3.11 0.08 23.14
CA ASP A 339 2.26 0.26 21.96
C ASP A 339 1.10 -0.71 21.91
N VAL A 340 1.28 -1.91 22.47
CA VAL A 340 0.38 -3.05 22.30
C VAL A 340 -0.11 -3.64 23.62
N ALA A 341 0.24 -3.04 24.76
CA ALA A 341 -0.14 -3.56 26.08
C ALA A 341 -1.67 -3.59 26.29
N GLN A 342 -2.40 -2.59 25.78
CA GLN A 342 -3.85 -2.47 25.99
C GLN A 342 -4.67 -2.92 24.78
N ALA A 343 -4.18 -2.67 23.57
CA ALA A 343 -4.86 -2.99 22.33
C ALA A 343 -3.86 -3.26 21.21
N PRO A 344 -4.18 -4.10 20.23
CA PRO A 344 -3.31 -4.31 19.08
C PRO A 344 -3.31 -3.09 18.16
N PHE A 345 -2.26 -2.94 17.36
CA PHE A 345 -2.23 -1.94 16.30
C PHE A 345 -3.45 -2.09 15.37
N PRO A 346 -4.11 -0.97 14.96
CA PRO A 346 -5.28 -1.02 14.10
C PRO A 346 -5.10 -1.88 12.84
N LYS A 347 -3.93 -1.78 12.19
CA LYS A 347 -3.56 -2.57 11.01
C LYS A 347 -3.53 -4.08 11.28
N HIS A 348 -3.03 -4.50 12.45
CA HIS A 348 -2.96 -5.93 12.81
C HIS A 348 -4.35 -6.46 13.16
N ALA A 349 -5.16 -5.67 13.87
CA ALA A 349 -6.56 -6.00 14.12
C ALA A 349 -7.36 -6.14 12.81
N GLU A 350 -7.15 -5.25 11.84
CA GLU A 350 -7.78 -5.31 10.52
C GLU A 350 -7.34 -6.56 9.74
N GLN A 351 -6.05 -6.92 9.81
CA GLN A 351 -5.53 -8.17 9.25
C GLN A 351 -6.24 -9.40 9.87
N MET A 352 -6.50 -9.42 11.18
CA MET A 352 -7.27 -10.50 11.82
C MET A 352 -8.71 -10.55 11.34
N ARG A 353 -9.37 -9.39 11.23
CA ARG A 353 -10.73 -9.32 10.70
C ARG A 353 -10.82 -9.81 9.25
N ARG A 354 -9.81 -9.48 8.42
CA ARG A 354 -9.67 -10.03 7.07
C ARG A 354 -9.59 -11.56 7.10
N TYR A 355 -8.73 -12.12 7.94
CA TYR A 355 -8.55 -13.57 8.04
C TYR A 355 -9.82 -14.30 8.48
N LEU A 356 -10.55 -13.76 9.45
CA LEU A 356 -11.83 -14.32 9.90
C LEU A 356 -12.92 -14.26 8.82
N THR A 357 -12.96 -13.16 8.08
CA THR A 357 -13.88 -12.98 6.94
C THR A 357 -13.56 -14.01 5.86
N PHE A 358 -12.29 -14.13 5.46
CA PHE A 358 -11.87 -15.04 4.40
C PHE A 358 -11.93 -16.51 4.81
N ALA A 359 -11.70 -16.84 6.08
CA ALA A 359 -11.91 -18.20 6.59
C ALA A 359 -13.37 -18.65 6.45
N SER A 360 -14.33 -17.72 6.59
CA SER A 360 -15.76 -18.02 6.41
C SER A 360 -16.09 -18.28 4.95
N VAL A 361 -15.49 -17.51 4.03
CA VAL A 361 -15.56 -17.76 2.59
C VAL A 361 -14.90 -19.09 2.22
N SER A 362 -13.67 -19.35 2.69
CA SER A 362 -12.96 -20.61 2.45
C SER A 362 -13.76 -21.82 2.95
N ASN A 363 -14.43 -21.71 4.10
CA ASN A 363 -15.28 -22.77 4.63
C ASN A 363 -16.49 -23.06 3.73
N HIS A 364 -17.16 -22.01 3.24
CA HIS A 364 -18.26 -22.15 2.29
C HIS A 364 -17.78 -22.77 0.97
N LEU A 365 -16.64 -22.30 0.43
CA LEU A 365 -16.05 -22.85 -0.79
C LEU A 365 -15.52 -24.29 -0.61
N ALA A 366 -15.17 -24.70 0.61
CA ALA A 366 -14.83 -26.07 0.93
C ALA A 366 -16.07 -27.00 0.97
N GLY A 367 -17.28 -26.46 0.86
CA GLY A 367 -18.54 -27.20 0.88
C GLY A 367 -19.24 -27.25 2.25
N ALA A 368 -18.80 -26.46 3.23
CA ALA A 368 -19.39 -26.42 4.55
C ALA A 368 -20.36 -25.25 4.75
N GLY A 369 -21.64 -25.60 4.96
CA GLY A 369 -22.68 -24.73 5.49
C GLY A 369 -23.01 -23.49 4.64
N GLU A 370 -23.90 -22.67 5.19
CA GLU A 370 -24.25 -21.38 4.63
C GLU A 370 -23.15 -20.34 4.88
N LEU A 371 -22.93 -19.47 3.89
CA LEU A 371 -22.02 -18.34 4.01
C LEU A 371 -22.57 -17.35 5.07
N TRP A 372 -21.69 -16.81 5.92
CA TRP A 372 -22.05 -15.89 7.02
C TRP A 372 -22.90 -16.49 8.15
N ASN A 373 -22.76 -17.78 8.42
CA ASN A 373 -23.33 -18.41 9.62
C ASN A 373 -22.36 -18.33 10.83
N ALA A 374 -22.89 -18.37 12.05
CA ALA A 374 -22.11 -18.47 13.29
C ALA A 374 -21.15 -19.68 13.33
N ASP A 375 -21.45 -20.76 12.60
CA ASP A 375 -20.61 -21.95 12.48
C ASP A 375 -19.71 -21.94 11.23
N SER A 376 -19.65 -20.83 10.49
CA SER A 376 -18.80 -20.70 9.30
C SER A 376 -17.36 -20.30 9.65
N GLY A 377 -16.41 -21.17 9.29
CA GLY A 377 -14.97 -20.93 9.40
C GLY A 377 -14.45 -20.70 10.82
N ALA A 378 -13.37 -19.91 10.95
CA ALA A 378 -12.82 -19.53 12.25
C ALA A 378 -13.72 -18.50 12.96
N LYS A 379 -14.02 -18.76 14.24
CA LYS A 379 -14.82 -17.85 15.09
C LYS A 379 -13.98 -16.74 15.72
N GLN A 380 -12.71 -17.05 15.98
CA GLN A 380 -11.75 -16.16 16.62
C GLN A 380 -10.37 -16.29 15.98
N ALA A 381 -9.56 -15.27 16.16
CA ALA A 381 -8.15 -15.23 15.81
C ALA A 381 -7.38 -14.64 16.99
N ASP A 382 -6.25 -15.24 17.32
CA ASP A 382 -5.37 -14.78 18.39
C ASP A 382 -4.10 -14.16 17.76
N LEU A 383 -3.90 -12.88 18.05
CA LEU A 383 -2.74 -12.09 17.63
C LEU A 383 -1.73 -12.05 18.77
N ILE A 384 -0.52 -12.52 18.51
CA ILE A 384 0.49 -12.76 19.54
C ILE A 384 1.73 -11.91 19.23
N TYR A 385 2.03 -10.95 20.11
CA TYR A 385 3.21 -10.10 20.02
C TYR A 385 4.38 -10.72 20.79
N LEU A 386 5.45 -11.03 20.05
CA LEU A 386 6.72 -11.50 20.56
C LEU A 386 7.64 -10.28 20.69
N LEU A 387 7.96 -9.89 21.93
CA LEU A 387 8.67 -8.64 22.23
C LEU A 387 9.94 -8.92 23.04
N PRO A 388 11.00 -8.09 22.90
CA PRO A 388 12.31 -8.39 23.46
C PRO A 388 12.37 -8.26 24.98
N THR A 389 11.45 -7.54 25.61
CA THR A 389 11.57 -7.11 27.02
C THR A 389 10.49 -7.62 27.95
N VAL A 390 9.49 -8.30 27.40
CA VAL A 390 8.32 -8.77 28.12
C VAL A 390 7.94 -10.14 27.60
N GLU A 391 7.16 -10.88 28.40
CA GLU A 391 6.48 -12.07 27.91
C GLU A 391 5.53 -11.73 26.75
N SER A 392 5.10 -12.75 26.01
CA SER A 392 4.24 -12.54 24.85
C SER A 392 2.92 -11.87 25.24
N ILE A 393 2.53 -10.84 24.49
CA ILE A 393 1.25 -10.14 24.67
C ILE A 393 0.24 -10.69 23.66
N GLU A 394 -0.89 -11.20 24.14
CA GLU A 394 -1.93 -11.79 23.30
C GLU A 394 -3.19 -10.92 23.24
N HIS A 395 -3.71 -10.73 22.02
CA HIS A 395 -4.99 -10.08 21.77
C HIS A 395 -5.91 -11.01 21.00
N ARG A 396 -7.12 -11.22 21.52
CA ARG A 396 -8.14 -12.02 20.86
C ARG A 396 -9.07 -11.15 20.04
N VAL A 397 -9.24 -11.51 18.77
CA VAL A 397 -10.14 -10.84 17.84
C VAL A 397 -11.25 -11.81 17.43
N GLY A 398 -12.50 -11.42 17.67
CA GLY A 398 -13.69 -12.12 17.19
C GLY A 398 -14.49 -11.25 16.23
N MET A 399 -15.36 -11.88 15.43
CA MET A 399 -16.30 -11.16 14.55
C MET A 399 -17.64 -11.87 14.51
N ALA A 400 -18.73 -11.11 14.65
CA ALA A 400 -20.06 -11.61 14.39
C ALA A 400 -20.25 -11.88 12.89
N PRO A 401 -21.17 -12.78 12.49
CA PRO A 401 -21.32 -13.11 11.08
C PRO A 401 -21.74 -11.92 10.19
N SER A 402 -22.59 -11.03 10.70
CA SER A 402 -22.97 -9.78 10.02
C SER A 402 -21.78 -8.84 9.80
N ASP A 403 -20.81 -8.83 10.72
CA ASP A 403 -19.60 -8.01 10.56
C ASP A 403 -18.68 -8.58 9.50
N LYS A 404 -18.60 -9.91 9.39
CA LYS A 404 -17.84 -10.59 8.34
C LYS A 404 -18.43 -10.31 6.96
N GLU A 405 -19.76 -10.36 6.83
CA GLU A 405 -20.45 -10.01 5.58
C GLU A 405 -20.18 -8.56 5.19
N ARG A 406 -20.38 -7.61 6.11
CA ARG A 406 -20.10 -6.20 5.87
C ARG A 406 -18.64 -5.96 5.46
N ALA A 407 -17.70 -6.60 6.14
CA ALA A 407 -16.28 -6.52 5.80
C ALA A 407 -15.98 -7.08 4.39
N PHE A 408 -16.61 -8.17 3.99
CA PHE A 408 -16.47 -8.71 2.63
C PHE A 408 -17.02 -7.73 1.58
N LEU A 409 -18.20 -7.16 1.81
CA LEU A 409 -18.79 -6.17 0.91
C LEU A 409 -17.90 -4.93 0.79
N GLU A 410 -17.35 -4.44 1.91
CA GLU A 410 -16.55 -3.23 1.95
C GLU A 410 -15.13 -3.39 1.38
N TRP A 411 -14.46 -4.50 1.72
CA TRP A 411 -13.05 -4.69 1.36
C TRP A 411 -12.86 -5.43 0.04
N VAL A 412 -13.81 -6.29 -0.33
CA VAL A 412 -13.72 -7.10 -1.55
C VAL A 412 -14.64 -6.51 -2.62
N VAL A 413 -15.95 -6.56 -2.43
CA VAL A 413 -16.93 -6.23 -3.48
C VAL A 413 -16.79 -4.77 -3.93
N LYS A 414 -16.81 -3.82 -3.00
CA LYS A 414 -16.72 -2.38 -3.30
C LYS A 414 -15.43 -2.00 -4.03
N ARG A 415 -14.33 -2.71 -3.76
CA ARG A 415 -12.99 -2.40 -4.30
C ARG A 415 -12.64 -3.20 -5.55
N TRP A 416 -13.43 -4.22 -5.88
CA TRP A 416 -13.09 -5.21 -6.90
C TRP A 416 -12.76 -4.61 -8.27
N GLY A 417 -13.58 -3.68 -8.77
CA GLY A 417 -13.35 -3.06 -10.08
C GLY A 417 -12.01 -2.33 -10.20
N SER A 418 -11.57 -1.66 -9.11
CA SER A 418 -10.24 -1.03 -9.03
C SER A 418 -9.11 -2.06 -8.90
N ALA A 419 -9.38 -3.16 -8.20
CA ALA A 419 -8.42 -4.24 -8.00
C ALA A 419 -8.17 -5.05 -9.28
N GLU A 420 -9.19 -5.24 -10.12
CA GLU A 420 -9.05 -5.83 -11.46
C GLU A 420 -8.10 -4.99 -12.33
N ARG A 421 -8.24 -3.65 -12.29
CA ARG A 421 -7.34 -2.73 -13.00
C ARG A 421 -5.89 -2.88 -12.53
N ARG A 422 -5.67 -2.82 -11.20
CA ARG A 422 -4.33 -2.98 -10.61
C ARG A 422 -3.73 -4.36 -10.91
N SER A 423 -4.54 -5.41 -10.84
CA SER A 423 -4.12 -6.77 -11.19
C SER A 423 -3.68 -6.87 -12.65
N SER A 424 -4.40 -6.27 -13.59
CA SER A 424 -4.01 -6.23 -15.01
C SER A 424 -2.66 -5.54 -15.20
N VAL A 425 -2.45 -4.40 -14.54
CA VAL A 425 -1.15 -3.70 -14.59
C VAL A 425 -0.05 -4.57 -13.96
N ARG A 426 -0.30 -5.19 -12.81
CA ARG A 426 0.66 -6.06 -12.11
C ARG A 426 1.09 -7.25 -12.96
N HIS A 427 0.14 -7.92 -13.61
CA HIS A 427 0.45 -9.04 -14.48
C HIS A 427 1.21 -8.60 -15.73
N LEU A 428 0.81 -7.50 -16.35
CA LEU A 428 1.52 -6.93 -17.50
C LEU A 428 2.96 -6.55 -17.13
N ASN A 429 3.15 -5.87 -16.00
CA ASN A 429 4.47 -5.56 -15.45
C ASN A 429 5.32 -6.81 -15.26
N GLY A 430 4.75 -7.85 -14.64
CA GLY A 430 5.43 -9.13 -14.46
C GLY A 430 5.80 -9.82 -15.77
N ALA A 431 4.93 -9.77 -16.78
CA ALA A 431 5.16 -10.38 -18.09
C ALA A 431 6.27 -9.65 -18.87
N LEU A 432 6.18 -8.32 -18.97
CA LEU A 432 7.18 -7.47 -19.60
C LEU A 432 8.53 -7.58 -18.88
N GLY A 433 8.55 -7.49 -17.55
CA GLY A 433 9.77 -7.62 -16.77
C GLY A 433 10.48 -8.96 -16.97
N ARG A 434 9.75 -10.09 -16.89
CA ARG A 434 10.30 -11.42 -17.17
C ARG A 434 10.75 -11.60 -18.62
N TYR A 435 10.10 -10.92 -19.58
CA TYR A 435 10.56 -10.90 -20.96
C TYR A 435 11.93 -10.23 -21.07
N LEU A 436 12.08 -9.03 -20.49
CA LEU A 436 13.31 -8.25 -20.53
C LEU A 436 14.46 -8.92 -19.79
N VAL A 437 14.20 -9.52 -18.62
CA VAL A 437 15.21 -10.32 -17.89
C VAL A 437 15.73 -11.46 -18.77
N ARG A 438 14.84 -12.20 -19.46
CA ARG A 438 15.23 -13.27 -20.39
C ARG A 438 16.06 -12.73 -21.55
N LEU A 439 15.63 -11.62 -22.13
CA LEU A 439 16.26 -10.98 -23.27
C LEU A 439 17.70 -10.52 -22.93
N LEU A 440 17.89 -9.87 -21.78
CA LEU A 440 19.20 -9.37 -21.33
C LEU A 440 20.13 -10.48 -20.81
N SER A 441 19.60 -11.53 -20.18
CA SER A 441 20.41 -12.61 -19.59
C SER A 441 20.87 -13.67 -20.59
N GLY A 442 20.33 -13.68 -21.81
CA GLY A 442 20.66 -14.68 -22.84
C GLY A 442 20.24 -16.13 -22.50
N LYS A 443 19.52 -16.34 -21.38
CA LYS A 443 19.07 -17.67 -20.94
C LYS A 443 17.84 -18.10 -21.74
N THR A 444 17.97 -19.15 -22.55
CA THR A 444 16.83 -19.95 -23.02
C THR A 444 16.53 -21.00 -21.95
N ASP A 445 15.34 -21.01 -21.36
CA ASP A 445 15.07 -21.94 -20.27
C ASP A 445 14.85 -23.36 -20.83
N GLY A 446 15.59 -24.33 -20.29
CA GLY A 446 15.38 -25.78 -20.43
C GLY A 446 14.10 -26.27 -19.75
N ARG A 447 13.20 -25.36 -19.38
CA ARG A 447 11.80 -25.70 -19.15
C ARG A 447 11.18 -26.05 -20.48
N LYS A 448 10.77 -27.32 -20.61
CA LYS A 448 9.70 -27.74 -21.54
C LYS A 448 8.71 -26.60 -21.62
N LYS A 449 8.36 -26.18 -22.85
CA LYS A 449 7.20 -25.32 -23.14
C LYS A 449 6.27 -25.47 -21.96
N ALA A 450 6.10 -24.43 -21.16
CA ALA A 450 4.83 -24.32 -20.46
C ALA A 450 3.87 -24.26 -21.64
N THR A 451 3.37 -25.43 -22.05
CA THR A 451 2.12 -25.53 -22.73
C THR A 451 1.27 -24.66 -21.84
N VAL A 452 0.91 -23.48 -22.33
CA VAL A 452 -0.34 -22.87 -21.94
C VAL A 452 -1.33 -23.94 -22.40
N GLN A 453 -1.49 -24.98 -21.57
CA GLN A 453 -2.65 -25.80 -21.65
C GLN A 453 -3.74 -24.78 -21.41
N PRO A 454 -4.61 -24.54 -22.41
CA PRO A 454 -5.86 -23.92 -22.05
C PRO A 454 -6.41 -24.86 -20.99
N LEU A 455 -6.57 -24.39 -19.75
CA LEU A 455 -7.55 -25.03 -18.87
C LEU A 455 -8.93 -24.67 -19.46
N LEU A 456 -9.18 -25.21 -20.65
CA LEU A 456 -10.50 -25.52 -21.16
C LEU A 456 -10.84 -26.85 -20.49
N MET A 457 -11.37 -26.70 -19.29
CA MET A 457 -12.53 -27.45 -18.88
C MET A 457 -13.20 -26.62 -17.78
N GLU A 458 -14.31 -25.99 -18.14
CA GLU A 458 -15.48 -25.97 -17.25
C GLU A 458 -15.77 -27.44 -16.90
N THR A 459 -14.99 -27.98 -15.98
CA THR A 459 -15.43 -29.09 -15.16
C THR A 459 -15.88 -28.40 -13.90
N ASP A 460 -17.19 -28.45 -13.69
CA ASP A 460 -17.77 -28.35 -12.37
C ASP A 460 -16.95 -29.26 -11.44
N LEU A 461 -15.94 -28.68 -10.80
CA LEU A 461 -15.33 -29.31 -9.64
C LEU A 461 -16.44 -29.31 -8.60
N ASN A 462 -17.11 -30.46 -8.54
CA ASN A 462 -18.10 -30.81 -7.55
C ASN A 462 -17.59 -30.38 -6.15
N GLY A 463 -18.07 -29.20 -5.69
CA GLY A 463 -17.76 -28.64 -4.37
C GLY A 463 -16.66 -27.55 -4.33
N GLY A 464 -16.97 -26.37 -4.84
CA GLY A 464 -16.32 -25.12 -4.44
C GLY A 464 -16.22 -24.07 -5.54
N GLY A 465 -17.15 -23.11 -5.56
CA GLY A 465 -17.16 -22.01 -6.54
C GLY A 465 -15.95 -21.07 -6.47
N LYS A 466 -15.91 -20.06 -7.34
CA LYS A 466 -14.87 -19.02 -7.32
C LYS A 466 -15.27 -17.90 -6.35
N VAL A 467 -14.29 -17.23 -5.73
CA VAL A 467 -14.56 -15.99 -4.97
C VAL A 467 -15.16 -14.93 -5.89
N VAL A 468 -14.67 -14.87 -7.14
CA VAL A 468 -15.21 -13.98 -8.19
C VAL A 468 -16.70 -14.19 -8.37
N SER A 469 -17.20 -15.44 -8.33
CA SER A 469 -18.63 -15.72 -8.44
C SER A 469 -19.43 -15.15 -7.27
N LEU A 470 -18.88 -15.11 -6.06
CA LEU A 470 -19.53 -14.47 -4.91
C LEU A 470 -19.55 -12.94 -5.08
N VAL A 471 -18.47 -12.36 -5.62
CA VAL A 471 -18.39 -10.92 -5.87
C VAL A 471 -19.33 -10.48 -6.98
N ASP A 472 -19.39 -11.23 -8.08
CA ASP A 472 -20.24 -10.95 -9.24
C ASP A 472 -21.71 -10.91 -8.86
N ARG A 473 -22.16 -11.78 -7.93
CA ARG A 473 -23.55 -11.77 -7.40
C ARG A 473 -23.94 -10.45 -6.72
N HIS A 474 -22.98 -9.67 -6.25
CA HIS A 474 -23.23 -8.36 -5.65
C HIS A 474 -23.05 -7.20 -6.63
N ARG A 475 -22.18 -7.34 -7.64
CA ARG A 475 -21.87 -6.28 -8.62
C ARG A 475 -22.87 -6.25 -9.76
N PHE A 476 -23.23 -7.42 -10.27
CA PHE A 476 -24.07 -7.54 -11.45
C PHE A 476 -25.53 -7.74 -11.07
N LEU A 477 -26.40 -7.06 -11.82
CA LEU A 477 -27.83 -7.08 -11.58
C LEU A 477 -28.54 -8.22 -12.32
N ASP A 478 -27.85 -8.88 -13.25
CA ASP A 478 -28.39 -9.92 -14.12
C ASP A 478 -27.48 -11.13 -14.22
N GLU A 479 -28.07 -12.29 -14.55
CA GLU A 479 -27.38 -13.58 -14.63
C GLU A 479 -26.33 -13.65 -15.76
N ASN A 480 -26.50 -12.85 -16.82
CA ASN A 480 -25.55 -12.75 -17.92
C ASN A 480 -24.40 -11.78 -17.64
N ARG A 481 -24.44 -11.08 -16.49
CA ARG A 481 -23.45 -10.07 -16.06
C ARG A 481 -23.31 -8.91 -17.04
N ILE A 482 -24.41 -8.48 -17.65
CA ILE A 482 -24.44 -7.39 -18.62
C ILE A 482 -24.45 -6.03 -17.91
N ILE A 483 -25.21 -5.89 -16.83
CA ILE A 483 -25.35 -4.63 -16.09
C ILE A 483 -24.66 -4.74 -14.73
N GLU A 484 -23.59 -3.97 -14.58
CA GLU A 484 -22.93 -3.73 -13.31
C GLU A 484 -23.52 -2.50 -12.62
N ARG A 485 -23.77 -2.59 -11.31
CA ARG A 485 -24.05 -1.44 -10.45
C ARG A 485 -22.81 -1.12 -9.63
N ARG A 486 -22.26 0.08 -9.83
CA ARG A 486 -21.10 0.55 -9.04
C ARG A 486 -21.53 1.17 -7.70
N PRO A 487 -20.63 1.29 -6.71
CA PRO A 487 -20.95 1.79 -5.36
C PRO A 487 -21.63 3.17 -5.34
N GLU A 488 -21.32 4.04 -6.29
CA GLU A 488 -21.95 5.35 -6.48
C GLU A 488 -23.38 5.28 -7.05
N GLY A 489 -23.93 4.09 -7.25
CA GLY A 489 -25.28 3.84 -7.73
C GLY A 489 -25.44 3.91 -9.26
N ARG A 490 -24.38 4.28 -9.98
CA ARG A 490 -24.37 4.34 -11.46
C ARG A 490 -24.36 2.94 -12.07
N LEU A 491 -25.05 2.80 -13.20
CA LEU A 491 -25.10 1.57 -13.97
C LEU A 491 -24.11 1.60 -15.12
N PHE A 492 -23.41 0.49 -15.31
CA PHE A 492 -22.48 0.27 -16.41
C PHE A 492 -22.86 -0.99 -17.18
N LEU A 493 -22.91 -0.89 -18.50
CA LEU A 493 -23.11 -2.02 -19.38
C LEU A 493 -21.76 -2.58 -19.81
N HIS A 494 -21.57 -3.90 -19.68
CA HIS A 494 -20.40 -4.63 -20.14
C HIS A 494 -20.65 -5.15 -21.57
N LEU A 495 -20.01 -4.52 -22.56
CA LEU A 495 -20.29 -4.74 -23.98
C LEU A 495 -19.83 -6.14 -24.45
N ASP A 496 -18.68 -6.61 -23.99
CA ASP A 496 -18.20 -7.98 -24.21
C ASP A 496 -19.20 -9.05 -23.73
N HIS A 497 -19.75 -8.90 -22.52
CA HIS A 497 -20.76 -9.80 -21.97
C HIS A 497 -22.08 -9.73 -22.74
N LEU A 498 -22.48 -8.52 -23.16
CA LEU A 498 -23.65 -8.32 -24.01
C LEU A 498 -23.49 -9.07 -25.34
N ILE A 499 -22.36 -8.88 -26.03
CA ILE A 499 -22.06 -9.55 -27.30
C ILE A 499 -22.08 -11.06 -27.10
N GLN A 500 -21.39 -11.56 -26.07
CA GLN A 500 -21.36 -12.99 -25.76
C GLN A 500 -22.75 -13.56 -25.47
N ALA A 501 -23.61 -12.83 -24.74
CA ALA A 501 -24.96 -13.26 -24.43
C ALA A 501 -25.85 -13.32 -25.69
N ILE A 502 -25.67 -12.37 -26.62
CA ILE A 502 -26.38 -12.36 -27.91
C ILE A 502 -25.89 -13.52 -28.80
N GLU A 503 -24.58 -13.68 -28.95
CA GLU A 503 -23.97 -14.74 -29.79
C GLU A 503 -24.32 -16.14 -29.29
N SER A 504 -24.41 -16.32 -27.96
CA SER A 504 -24.81 -17.59 -27.34
C SER A 504 -26.33 -17.79 -27.26
N GLY A 505 -27.14 -16.86 -27.77
CA GLY A 505 -28.60 -16.97 -27.76
C GLY A 505 -29.26 -16.84 -26.38
N ARG A 506 -28.52 -16.34 -25.38
CA ARG A 506 -29.03 -16.10 -24.01
C ARG A 506 -29.74 -14.76 -23.84
N LEU A 507 -29.66 -13.87 -24.83
CA LEU A 507 -30.33 -12.57 -24.83
C LEU A 507 -30.97 -12.27 -26.19
N ASP A 508 -32.27 -11.94 -26.16
CA ASP A 508 -33.01 -11.56 -27.36
C ASP A 508 -32.71 -10.13 -27.79
N VAL A 509 -32.61 -9.90 -29.11
CA VAL A 509 -32.43 -8.58 -29.72
C VAL A 509 -33.58 -8.21 -30.65
N GLY A 510 -33.81 -6.91 -30.84
CA GLY A 510 -34.83 -6.39 -31.74
C GLY A 510 -34.42 -6.50 -33.21
N ARG A 511 -35.41 -6.47 -34.12
CA ARG A 511 -35.23 -6.65 -35.60
C ARG A 511 -34.23 -5.70 -36.28
N GLY A 512 -33.76 -4.65 -35.62
CA GLY A 512 -32.80 -3.67 -36.16
C GLY A 512 -31.46 -3.61 -35.43
N PHE A 513 -31.21 -4.49 -34.45
CA PHE A 513 -29.95 -4.50 -33.71
C PHE A 513 -28.79 -4.98 -34.60
N ASN A 514 -27.66 -4.28 -34.56
CA ASN A 514 -26.41 -4.66 -35.21
C ASN A 514 -25.21 -4.11 -34.41
N LEU A 515 -24.03 -4.67 -34.64
CA LEU A 515 -22.80 -4.30 -33.93
C LEU A 515 -22.13 -3.02 -34.46
N ASP A 516 -22.66 -2.38 -35.49
CA ASP A 516 -22.13 -1.10 -36.00
C ASP A 516 -22.80 0.10 -35.32
N ARG A 517 -24.11 0.02 -35.04
CA ARG A 517 -24.92 1.14 -34.52
C ARG A 517 -25.59 0.83 -33.17
N GLY A 518 -25.68 -0.43 -32.80
CA GLY A 518 -26.48 -0.89 -31.67
C GLY A 518 -27.96 -1.07 -32.04
N GLY A 519 -28.85 -0.93 -31.07
CA GLY A 519 -30.29 -1.15 -31.25
C GLY A 519 -30.99 -1.52 -29.96
N LEU A 520 -32.20 -2.07 -30.07
CA LEU A 520 -32.97 -2.53 -28.92
C LEU A 520 -32.58 -3.97 -28.55
N ILE A 521 -32.33 -4.20 -27.26
CA ILE A 521 -32.13 -5.50 -26.64
C ILE A 521 -33.24 -5.73 -25.59
N ARG A 522 -33.49 -7.00 -25.27
CA ARG A 522 -34.31 -7.34 -24.11
C ARG A 522 -33.67 -6.77 -22.85
N CYS A 523 -34.46 -6.11 -22.01
CA CYS A 523 -33.91 -5.46 -20.82
C CYS A 523 -33.29 -6.49 -19.86
N PRO A 524 -32.02 -6.33 -19.46
CA PRO A 524 -31.36 -7.23 -18.50
C PRO A 524 -31.70 -6.92 -17.03
N MET A 525 -32.39 -5.81 -16.72
CA MET A 525 -32.61 -5.39 -15.33
C MET A 525 -33.50 -6.36 -14.54
N PRO A 526 -33.12 -6.68 -13.28
CA PRO A 526 -33.93 -7.54 -12.42
C PRO A 526 -35.25 -6.84 -12.08
N GLY A 527 -36.35 -7.59 -12.14
CA GLY A 527 -37.70 -7.08 -11.85
C GLY A 527 -38.40 -6.41 -13.04
N HIS A 528 -37.75 -6.29 -14.20
CA HIS A 528 -38.42 -5.87 -15.45
C HIS A 528 -38.57 -7.06 -16.39
N ALA A 529 -39.78 -7.63 -16.43
CA ALA A 529 -40.12 -8.63 -17.44
C ALA A 529 -40.45 -7.94 -18.76
N ASP A 530 -39.79 -8.35 -19.83
CA ASP A 530 -39.98 -7.83 -21.18
C ASP A 530 -40.61 -8.95 -22.07
N PRO A 531 -41.93 -9.18 -21.97
CA PRO A 531 -42.60 -10.41 -22.44
C PRO A 531 -42.78 -10.49 -23.97
N GLY A 532 -41.95 -9.79 -24.75
CA GLY A 532 -41.90 -10.00 -26.21
C GLY A 532 -41.46 -8.81 -27.06
N ARG A 533 -41.04 -7.67 -26.47
CA ARG A 533 -40.60 -6.50 -27.25
C ARG A 533 -39.39 -5.80 -26.61
N PRO A 534 -38.16 -6.09 -27.10
CA PRO A 534 -36.92 -5.44 -26.66
C PRO A 534 -37.08 -3.95 -26.36
N SER A 535 -36.88 -3.58 -25.10
CA SER A 535 -37.16 -2.25 -24.56
C SER A 535 -35.90 -1.46 -24.17
N CYS A 536 -34.72 -2.09 -24.18
CA CYS A 536 -33.46 -1.47 -23.79
C CYS A 536 -32.65 -1.04 -25.01
N SER A 537 -32.53 0.27 -25.25
CA SER A 537 -31.72 0.84 -26.32
C SER A 537 -30.26 0.86 -25.92
N VAL A 538 -29.42 0.27 -26.76
CA VAL A 538 -27.96 0.28 -26.68
C VAL A 538 -27.43 1.12 -27.84
N ARG A 539 -26.61 2.11 -27.54
CA ARG A 539 -26.04 3.07 -28.50
C ARG A 539 -24.52 2.91 -28.53
N LEU A 540 -24.03 2.19 -29.54
CA LEU A 540 -22.60 1.86 -29.67
C LEU A 540 -21.76 3.09 -30.03
N ASP A 541 -22.32 4.02 -30.80
CA ASP A 541 -21.70 5.29 -31.18
C ASP A 541 -21.41 6.19 -29.96
N GLN A 542 -22.30 6.17 -28.96
CA GLN A 542 -22.25 7.03 -27.77
C GLN A 542 -21.75 6.31 -26.51
N GLY A 543 -21.57 4.99 -26.57
CA GLY A 543 -21.21 4.17 -25.43
C GLY A 543 -22.22 4.23 -24.29
N SER A 544 -23.52 4.23 -24.60
CA SER A 544 -24.59 4.40 -23.60
C SER A 544 -25.76 3.45 -23.79
N PHE A 545 -26.56 3.26 -22.74
CA PHE A 545 -27.81 2.51 -22.80
C PHE A 545 -28.94 3.21 -22.04
N HIS A 546 -30.18 3.00 -22.49
CA HIS A 546 -31.39 3.46 -21.82
C HIS A 546 -32.54 2.47 -22.08
N CYS A 547 -33.23 2.05 -21.04
CA CYS A 547 -34.41 1.22 -21.14
C CYS A 547 -35.69 2.04 -21.05
N PHE A 548 -36.52 1.98 -22.09
CA PHE A 548 -37.80 2.68 -22.15
C PHE A 548 -38.89 2.07 -21.26
N GLY A 549 -38.71 0.83 -20.78
CA GLY A 549 -39.66 0.17 -19.89
C GLY A 549 -39.44 0.51 -18.42
N CYS A 550 -38.24 0.24 -17.90
CA CYS A 550 -37.90 0.46 -16.47
C CYS A 550 -37.14 1.77 -16.19
N ASN A 551 -36.85 2.56 -17.23
CA ASN A 551 -36.08 3.80 -17.16
C ASN A 551 -34.62 3.66 -16.66
N ALA A 552 -34.10 2.43 -16.57
CA ALA A 552 -32.69 2.21 -16.26
C ALA A 552 -31.80 2.75 -17.38
N SER A 553 -30.75 3.49 -17.03
CA SER A 553 -29.84 4.08 -18.00
C SER A 553 -28.42 4.18 -17.45
N GLY A 554 -27.44 4.15 -18.35
CA GLY A 554 -26.04 4.24 -17.98
C GLY A 554 -25.10 4.27 -19.18
N TRP A 555 -23.83 4.01 -18.90
CA TRP A 555 -22.75 4.06 -19.88
C TRP A 555 -22.12 2.68 -20.04
N PHE A 556 -21.34 2.47 -21.09
CA PHE A 556 -20.55 1.26 -21.20
C PHE A 556 -19.36 1.33 -20.26
N ASP A 557 -18.93 0.18 -19.72
CA ASP A 557 -17.60 0.10 -19.11
C ASP A 557 -16.56 0.14 -20.25
N PRO A 558 -15.68 1.15 -20.35
CA PRO A 558 -14.73 1.25 -21.44
C PRO A 558 -13.80 0.04 -21.57
N ARG A 559 -13.58 -0.72 -20.49
CA ARG A 559 -12.73 -1.93 -20.49
C ARG A 559 -13.42 -3.15 -21.10
N SER A 560 -14.75 -3.15 -21.10
CA SER A 560 -15.57 -4.19 -21.72
C SER A 560 -15.72 -4.00 -23.23
N VAL A 561 -15.27 -2.86 -23.76
CA VAL A 561 -15.39 -2.51 -25.17
C VAL A 561 -14.29 -3.22 -25.95
N PRO A 562 -14.62 -4.11 -26.90
CA PRO A 562 -13.59 -4.78 -27.69
C PRO A 562 -12.78 -3.75 -28.51
N PRO A 563 -11.47 -3.99 -28.75
CA PRO A 563 -10.58 -3.01 -29.40
C PRO A 563 -11.02 -2.51 -30.78
N ASP A 564 -11.83 -3.30 -31.48
CA ASP A 564 -12.29 -3.00 -32.84
C ASP A 564 -13.50 -2.04 -32.87
N PHE A 565 -14.02 -1.62 -31.71
CA PHE A 565 -15.14 -0.68 -31.61
C PHE A 565 -14.65 0.74 -31.38
N ASP A 566 -15.04 1.66 -32.26
CA ASP A 566 -14.78 3.10 -32.13
C ASP A 566 -15.99 3.80 -31.50
N ILE A 567 -15.86 4.21 -30.24
CA ILE A 567 -16.92 4.84 -29.46
C ILE A 567 -16.59 6.33 -29.26
N ASP A 568 -17.51 7.22 -29.65
CA ASP A 568 -17.38 8.65 -29.38
C ASP A 568 -17.77 8.98 -27.93
N TRP A 569 -16.75 9.02 -27.08
CA TRP A 569 -16.90 9.41 -25.69
C TRP A 569 -17.15 10.92 -25.47
N SER A 570 -17.22 11.76 -26.52
CA SER A 570 -17.42 13.21 -26.40
C SER A 570 -18.74 13.60 -25.73
N ALA A 571 -19.78 12.77 -25.88
CA ALA A 571 -21.06 12.96 -25.21
C ALA A 571 -20.95 12.69 -23.70
N ALA A 572 -20.26 11.61 -23.31
CA ALA A 572 -19.93 11.33 -21.91
C ALA A 572 -19.08 12.45 -21.29
N ARG A 573 -18.14 13.04 -22.06
CA ARG A 573 -17.29 14.15 -21.61
C ARG A 573 -18.06 15.42 -21.23
N ARG A 574 -19.16 15.74 -21.93
CA ARG A 574 -19.96 16.97 -21.73
C ARG A 574 -20.91 16.91 -20.53
N VAL A 575 -21.26 15.72 -20.05
CA VAL A 575 -22.20 15.51 -18.91
C VAL A 575 -21.44 15.20 -17.61
N GLY A 576 -20.18 15.68 -17.49
CA GLY A 576 -19.33 15.43 -16.31
C GLY A 576 -18.61 14.08 -16.31
N GLY A 577 -18.68 13.30 -17.40
CA GLY A 577 -17.94 12.04 -17.54
C GLY A 577 -16.46 12.20 -17.88
N SER A 578 -15.96 13.41 -18.19
CA SER A 578 -14.52 13.62 -18.43
C SER A 578 -13.68 13.68 -17.16
N ALA A 579 -14.28 13.85 -15.98
CA ALA A 579 -13.56 13.71 -14.71
C ALA A 579 -13.13 12.25 -14.45
N ALA A 580 -13.82 11.29 -15.07
CA ALA A 580 -13.52 9.85 -15.00
C ALA A 580 -12.62 9.36 -16.16
N MET A 581 -12.26 10.22 -17.11
CA MET A 581 -11.58 9.82 -18.36
C MET A 581 -10.09 10.20 -18.42
N PHE A 582 -9.61 11.01 -17.48
CA PHE A 582 -8.20 11.11 -17.12
C PHE A 582 -8.03 10.36 -15.80
N PRO A 583 -6.93 9.60 -15.57
CA PRO A 583 -6.75 8.97 -14.27
C PRO A 583 -6.83 10.07 -13.23
N GLU A 584 -7.83 9.97 -12.32
CA GLU A 584 -7.84 10.80 -11.13
C GLU A 584 -6.44 10.75 -10.53
N PRO A 585 -5.89 11.90 -10.11
CA PRO A 585 -4.57 11.91 -9.52
C PRO A 585 -4.49 10.88 -8.40
N PHE A 586 -3.73 9.83 -8.67
CA PHE A 586 -3.66 8.69 -7.78
C PHE A 586 -2.55 8.93 -6.77
N VAL A 587 -2.89 8.86 -5.49
CA VAL A 587 -1.92 8.88 -4.40
C VAL A 587 -1.64 7.43 -4.00
N PRO A 588 -0.45 6.88 -4.31
CA PRO A 588 -0.08 5.52 -3.93
C PRO A 588 -0.19 5.33 -2.42
N SER A 589 -0.64 4.15 -1.97
CA SER A 589 -0.74 3.89 -0.52
C SER A 589 0.62 3.91 0.16
N GLU A 590 1.69 3.46 -0.51
CA GLU A 590 3.05 3.54 0.02
C GLU A 590 3.48 4.98 0.25
N HIS A 591 3.21 5.87 -0.73
CA HIS A 591 3.48 7.30 -0.59
C HIS A 591 2.69 7.90 0.57
N HIS A 592 1.38 7.63 0.64
CA HIS A 592 0.55 8.10 1.75
C HIS A 592 1.03 7.56 3.10
N GLY A 593 1.41 6.28 3.18
CA GLY A 593 1.94 5.66 4.39
C GLY A 593 3.25 6.30 4.84
N PHE A 594 4.17 6.55 3.89
CA PHE A 594 5.42 7.28 4.15
C PHE A 594 5.13 8.70 4.64
N MET A 595 4.26 9.45 3.95
CA MET A 595 3.89 10.81 4.35
C MET A 595 3.14 10.85 5.69
N SER A 596 2.38 9.82 6.03
CA SER A 596 1.70 9.72 7.34
C SER A 596 2.71 9.54 8.47
N LEU A 597 3.74 8.72 8.27
CA LEU A 597 4.87 8.61 9.20
C LEU A 597 5.62 9.96 9.34
N VAL A 598 5.87 10.65 8.22
CA VAL A 598 6.46 12.00 8.25
C VAL A 598 5.59 12.97 9.07
N GLN A 599 4.26 12.96 8.88
CA GLN A 599 3.33 13.81 9.62
C GLN A 599 3.36 13.51 11.13
N GLU A 600 3.42 12.25 11.52
CA GLU A 600 3.50 11.82 12.91
C GLU A 600 4.76 12.39 13.59
N LEU A 601 5.92 12.22 12.95
CA LEU A 601 7.19 12.71 13.45
C LEU A 601 7.23 14.25 13.51
N LEU A 602 6.78 14.94 12.45
CA LEU A 602 6.68 16.39 12.43
C LEU A 602 5.78 16.92 13.56
N ARG A 603 4.64 16.26 13.81
CA ARG A 603 3.71 16.66 14.88
C ARG A 603 4.29 16.42 16.27
N SER A 604 5.09 15.38 16.44
CA SER A 604 5.74 15.07 17.72
C SER A 604 6.69 16.18 18.19
N GLU A 605 7.33 16.88 17.26
CA GLU A 605 8.31 17.94 17.54
C GLU A 605 7.69 19.34 17.69
N PHE A 606 6.40 19.50 17.37
CA PHE A 606 5.74 20.81 17.36
C PHE A 606 5.39 21.33 18.76
N GLY A 607 4.98 20.46 19.69
CA GLY A 607 4.43 20.84 21.00
C GLY A 607 5.41 21.65 21.86
N GLY A 608 5.08 22.92 22.13
CA GLY A 608 5.94 23.83 22.91
C GLY A 608 7.27 24.22 22.24
N GLY A 609 7.50 23.76 21.01
CA GLY A 609 8.73 23.96 20.24
C GLY A 609 8.81 25.31 19.52
N ALA A 610 9.88 25.49 18.73
CA ALA A 610 10.13 26.72 17.98
C ALA A 610 9.01 27.06 16.98
N GLY A 611 8.39 26.04 16.39
CA GLY A 611 7.26 26.21 15.48
C GLY A 611 6.00 26.77 16.15
N ALA A 612 5.61 26.20 17.29
CA ALA A 612 4.48 26.70 18.09
C ALA A 612 4.72 28.14 18.57
N ARG A 613 5.94 28.44 19.01
CA ARG A 613 6.33 29.80 19.41
C ARG A 613 6.20 30.79 18.25
N TYR A 614 6.71 30.42 17.07
CA TYR A 614 6.60 31.22 15.87
C TYR A 614 5.14 31.54 15.50
N LEU A 615 4.26 30.53 15.52
CA LEU A 615 2.84 30.75 15.21
C LEU A 615 2.18 31.70 16.23
N ARG A 616 2.46 31.54 17.52
CA ARG A 616 1.89 32.39 18.57
C ARG A 616 2.42 33.82 18.51
N GLU A 617 3.74 33.98 18.52
CA GLU A 617 4.39 35.27 18.74
C GLU A 617 4.45 36.09 17.44
N GLU A 618 4.76 35.47 16.30
CA GLU A 618 4.93 36.18 15.03
C GLU A 618 3.67 36.18 14.15
N ARG A 619 2.87 35.10 14.19
CA ARG A 619 1.67 34.96 13.35
C ARG A 619 0.36 35.21 14.08
N GLY A 620 0.40 35.22 15.41
CA GLY A 620 -0.77 35.44 16.23
C GLY A 620 -1.81 34.35 16.19
N LEU A 621 -1.42 33.14 15.83
CA LEU A 621 -2.32 32.00 15.71
C LEU A 621 -2.20 31.13 16.95
N ASP A 622 -3.30 30.52 17.37
CA ASP A 622 -3.29 29.54 18.45
C ASP A 622 -2.53 28.28 17.99
N PRO A 623 -1.41 27.91 18.64
CA PRO A 623 -0.68 26.70 18.30
C PRO A 623 -1.50 25.42 18.49
N ASP A 624 -2.45 25.39 19.42
CA ASP A 624 -3.26 24.20 19.67
C ASP A 624 -4.27 23.98 18.53
N LEU A 625 -4.96 25.05 18.10
CA LEU A 625 -5.76 25.04 16.87
C LEU A 625 -4.93 24.64 15.64
N ALA A 626 -3.75 25.23 15.46
CA ALA A 626 -2.87 24.86 14.35
C ALA A 626 -2.49 23.37 14.40
N ARG A 627 -2.24 22.81 15.59
CA ARG A 627 -1.92 21.39 15.80
C ARG A 627 -3.11 20.47 15.51
N GLU A 628 -4.34 20.90 15.77
CA GLU A 628 -5.56 20.19 15.37
C GLU A 628 -5.67 20.07 13.85
N HIS A 629 -5.22 21.11 13.13
CA HIS A 629 -5.12 21.11 11.67
C HIS A 629 -3.79 20.57 11.12
N GLY A 630 -3.04 19.81 11.92
CA GLY A 630 -1.87 19.07 11.47
C GLY A 630 -0.55 19.82 11.52
N ALA A 631 -0.45 20.95 12.23
CA ALA A 631 0.82 21.65 12.41
C ALA A 631 1.91 20.71 12.97
N GLY A 632 3.06 20.74 12.31
CA GLY A 632 4.27 20.04 12.68
C GLY A 632 5.50 20.96 12.65
N PHE A 633 6.66 20.46 13.04
CA PHE A 633 7.93 21.16 12.93
C PHE A 633 9.02 20.25 12.37
N GLY A 634 9.81 20.77 11.41
CA GLY A 634 10.93 20.03 10.85
C GLY A 634 12.23 20.28 11.60
N GLY A 635 12.66 19.31 12.41
CA GLY A 635 13.99 19.27 13.02
C GLY A 635 14.60 17.87 12.97
N ASP A 636 15.54 17.59 13.88
CA ASP A 636 16.33 16.36 13.86
C ASP A 636 15.49 15.12 14.17
N VAL A 637 14.39 15.26 14.92
CA VAL A 637 13.47 14.15 15.27
C VAL A 637 12.89 13.50 14.02
N LEU A 638 12.60 14.29 12.98
CA LEU A 638 12.12 13.77 11.70
C LEU A 638 13.11 12.79 11.09
N ILE A 639 14.38 13.17 10.98
CA ILE A 639 15.39 12.32 10.35
C ILE A 639 15.71 11.11 11.22
N HIS A 640 15.84 11.32 12.53
CA HIS A 640 16.09 10.23 13.47
C HIS A 640 14.97 9.18 13.40
N GLY A 641 13.72 9.62 13.53
CA GLY A 641 12.55 8.75 13.52
C GLY A 641 12.34 8.03 12.20
N LEU A 642 12.59 8.67 11.05
CA LEU A 642 12.47 8.00 9.75
C LEU A 642 13.51 6.87 9.59
N LEU A 643 14.75 7.12 9.98
CA LEU A 643 15.81 6.12 9.94
C LEU A 643 15.56 5.00 10.98
N ASP A 644 15.03 5.33 12.17
CA ASP A 644 14.66 4.35 13.19
C ASP A 644 13.44 3.52 12.75
N ALA A 645 12.58 4.09 11.88
CA ALA A 645 11.53 3.39 11.15
C ALA A 645 12.05 2.50 10.01
N GLY A 646 13.38 2.36 9.89
CA GLY A 646 14.08 1.61 8.87
C GLY A 646 13.89 2.17 7.46
N ARG A 647 13.69 3.49 7.31
CA ARG A 647 13.77 4.18 6.00
C ARG A 647 15.22 4.48 5.71
N ASP A 648 15.68 4.29 4.48
CA ASP A 648 17.06 4.59 4.10
C ASP A 648 17.23 6.02 3.54
N VAL A 649 18.48 6.46 3.40
CA VAL A 649 18.81 7.81 2.93
C VAL A 649 18.32 8.07 1.51
N ASP A 650 18.34 7.07 0.63
CA ASP A 650 17.91 7.22 -0.76
C ASP A 650 16.39 7.36 -0.84
N GLU A 651 15.64 6.63 0.00
CA GLU A 651 14.20 6.78 0.15
C GLU A 651 13.84 8.19 0.66
N LEU A 652 14.59 8.72 1.63
CA LEU A 652 14.35 10.09 2.11
C LEU A 652 14.63 11.15 1.03
N ILE A 653 15.60 10.91 0.14
CA ILE A 653 15.86 11.76 -1.03
C ILE A 653 14.73 11.62 -2.05
N GLN A 654 14.27 10.39 -2.33
CA GLN A 654 13.19 10.11 -3.26
C GLN A 654 11.90 10.82 -2.86
N TYR A 655 11.51 10.77 -1.59
CA TYR A 655 10.32 11.47 -1.10
C TYR A 655 10.54 12.97 -0.84
N GLY A 656 11.75 13.47 -1.11
CA GLY A 656 12.10 14.89 -1.01
C GLY A 656 12.27 15.41 0.42
N ILE A 657 12.31 14.53 1.43
CA ILE A 657 12.64 14.86 2.82
C ILE A 657 14.08 15.38 2.89
N LEU A 658 14.98 14.72 2.17
CA LEU A 658 16.36 15.15 1.98
C LEU A 658 16.55 15.75 0.59
N GLY A 659 17.20 16.90 0.54
CA GLY A 659 17.69 17.51 -0.69
C GLY A 659 19.19 17.30 -0.81
N LEU A 660 19.72 17.45 -2.02
CA LEU A 660 21.15 17.35 -2.30
C LEU A 660 21.73 18.72 -2.65
N SER A 661 22.93 19.02 -2.14
CA SER A 661 23.63 20.26 -2.47
C SER A 661 25.15 20.07 -2.51
N SER A 662 25.80 20.65 -3.51
CA SER A 662 27.26 20.72 -3.62
C SER A 662 27.89 21.66 -2.59
N ASN A 663 27.09 22.51 -1.93
CA ASN A 663 27.58 23.45 -0.92
C ASN A 663 27.56 22.85 0.50
N MET A 664 27.01 21.65 0.66
CA MET A 664 27.01 20.94 1.93
C MET A 664 28.36 20.28 2.19
N LEU A 665 28.89 20.45 3.40
CA LEU A 665 30.15 19.84 3.83
C LEU A 665 29.90 18.69 4.83
N PRO A 666 30.80 17.70 4.94
CA PRO A 666 30.63 16.54 5.85
C PRO A 666 30.48 16.91 7.33
N ASP A 667 30.90 18.11 7.73
CA ASP A 667 30.86 18.60 9.10
C ASP A 667 29.56 19.35 9.45
N TYR A 668 28.64 19.47 8.50
CA TYR A 668 27.33 20.06 8.73
C TYR A 668 26.45 19.10 9.55
N ARG A 669 25.37 19.64 10.14
CA ARG A 669 24.54 18.93 11.12
C ARG A 669 24.06 17.56 10.63
N LEU A 670 23.39 17.50 9.47
CA LEU A 670 22.82 16.25 8.96
C LEU A 670 23.90 15.22 8.54
N PRO A 671 24.94 15.57 7.75
CA PRO A 671 26.02 14.63 7.47
C PRO A 671 26.72 14.09 8.73
N ARG A 672 26.92 14.92 9.77
CA ARG A 672 27.45 14.45 11.06
C ARG A 672 26.50 13.51 11.79
N LEU A 673 25.20 13.78 11.76
CA LEU A 673 24.17 12.90 12.33
C LEU A 673 24.20 11.53 11.65
N LEU A 674 24.24 11.49 10.32
CA LEU A 674 24.32 10.25 9.54
C LEU A 674 25.65 9.52 9.79
N ALA A 675 26.77 10.23 9.90
CA ALA A 675 28.06 9.60 10.24
C ALA A 675 28.03 8.87 11.59
N ARG A 676 27.35 9.43 12.60
CA ARG A 676 27.16 8.77 13.91
C ARG A 676 26.29 7.51 13.83
N ARG A 677 25.46 7.39 12.78
CA ARG A 677 24.67 6.19 12.48
C ARG A 677 25.40 5.17 11.60
N GLY A 678 26.67 5.40 11.31
CA GLY A 678 27.53 4.47 10.58
C GLY A 678 27.62 4.72 9.06
N PHE A 679 27.08 5.83 8.56
CA PHE A 679 27.21 6.20 7.14
C PHE A 679 28.54 6.89 6.85
N GLY A 680 29.33 6.37 5.92
CA GLY A 680 30.57 7.00 5.46
C GLY A 680 30.32 8.22 4.56
N PRO A 681 31.29 9.14 4.41
CA PRO A 681 31.15 10.32 3.54
C PRO A 681 30.89 9.97 2.07
N ASP A 682 31.45 8.87 1.58
CA ASP A 682 31.25 8.40 0.20
C ASP A 682 29.87 7.75 0.03
N ASP A 683 29.31 7.14 1.08
CA ASP A 683 27.97 6.55 1.08
C ASP A 683 26.86 7.60 0.96
N LEU A 684 27.16 8.86 1.31
CA LEU A 684 26.20 9.97 1.29
C LEU A 684 26.27 10.83 0.02
N ARG A 685 27.34 10.72 -0.77
CA ARG A 685 27.52 11.52 -1.99
C ARG A 685 26.60 11.04 -3.09
N ARG A 686 25.89 11.96 -3.73
CA ARG A 686 25.04 11.67 -4.90
C ARG A 686 25.32 12.67 -6.03
N PRO A 687 25.25 12.25 -7.30
CA PRO A 687 25.37 13.17 -8.42
C PRO A 687 24.16 14.12 -8.44
N ILE A 688 24.40 15.39 -8.72
CA ILE A 688 23.39 16.42 -8.96
C ILE A 688 23.63 17.06 -10.34
N PRO A 689 22.55 17.44 -11.06
CA PRO A 689 22.68 18.13 -12.35
C PRO A 689 23.51 19.40 -12.21
N SER A 690 24.48 19.60 -13.11
CA SER A 690 25.25 20.83 -13.16
C SER A 690 24.38 21.99 -13.65
N ALA A 691 24.56 23.17 -13.06
CA ALA A 691 23.88 24.39 -13.49
C ALA A 691 24.31 24.83 -14.91
N ARG A 692 25.43 24.31 -15.43
CA ARG A 692 25.87 24.52 -16.81
C ARG A 692 25.39 23.37 -17.69
N ARG A 693 24.69 23.69 -18.80
CA ARG A 693 24.36 22.71 -19.84
C ARG A 693 25.65 22.01 -20.32
N ASN A 694 25.63 20.69 -20.40
CA ASN A 694 26.72 19.82 -20.88
C ASN A 694 27.98 19.76 -20.02
N ALA A 695 27.91 20.08 -18.72
CA ALA A 695 29.01 19.86 -17.79
C ALA A 695 28.84 18.54 -17.01
N GLU A 696 29.96 17.96 -16.58
CA GLU A 696 29.99 16.76 -15.71
C GLU A 696 29.12 16.95 -14.46
N PRO A 697 28.43 15.89 -13.97
CA PRO A 697 27.65 15.95 -12.73
C PRO A 697 28.53 16.37 -11.56
N VAL A 698 28.03 17.30 -10.75
CA VAL A 698 28.68 17.67 -9.48
C VAL A 698 28.14 16.73 -8.41
N TYR A 699 28.93 16.42 -7.38
CA TYR A 699 28.46 15.61 -6.25
C TYR A 699 27.93 16.49 -5.13
N GLY A 700 26.76 16.15 -4.60
CA GLY A 700 26.15 16.82 -3.45
C GLY A 700 26.05 15.91 -2.23
N LEU A 701 26.02 16.53 -1.06
CA LEU A 701 25.70 15.88 0.22
C LEU A 701 24.26 16.24 0.65
N PRO A 702 23.62 15.38 1.47
CA PRO A 702 22.24 15.58 1.88
C PRO A 702 22.06 16.72 2.89
N TYR A 703 20.93 17.42 2.78
CA TYR A 703 20.41 18.37 3.78
C TYR A 703 18.91 18.14 4.00
N SER A 704 18.41 18.44 5.20
CA SER A 704 16.97 18.33 5.51
C SER A 704 16.18 19.49 4.88
N VAL A 705 15.16 19.17 4.08
CA VAL A 705 14.37 20.16 3.33
C VAL A 705 13.43 20.96 4.25
N LEU A 706 12.90 20.31 5.28
CA LEU A 706 11.94 20.89 6.22
C LEU A 706 12.60 21.48 7.47
N GLU A 707 13.93 21.40 7.58
CA GLU A 707 14.69 21.93 8.72
C GLU A 707 14.31 23.39 9.03
N GLY A 708 13.93 23.65 10.29
CA GLY A 708 13.59 24.98 10.79
C GLY A 708 12.27 25.52 10.22
N ARG A 709 11.34 24.66 9.82
CA ARG A 709 10.05 25.07 9.26
C ARG A 709 8.88 24.57 10.10
N VAL A 710 7.87 25.42 10.27
CA VAL A 710 6.52 24.95 10.63
C VAL A 710 5.93 24.29 9.40
N THR A 711 5.33 23.13 9.59
CA THR A 711 4.86 22.26 8.51
C THR A 711 3.38 21.97 8.63
N PHE A 712 2.73 21.74 7.49
CA PHE A 712 1.32 21.34 7.41
C PHE A 712 1.15 20.29 6.31
N PRO A 713 0.33 19.25 6.55
CA PRO A 713 0.08 18.22 5.55
C PRO A 713 -0.77 18.79 4.41
N LEU A 714 -0.44 18.35 3.20
CA LEU A 714 -1.23 18.62 2.00
C LEU A 714 -1.93 17.34 1.56
N THR A 715 -3.24 17.38 1.39
CA THR A 715 -4.07 16.21 1.11
C THR A 715 -4.76 16.25 -0.26
N TYR A 716 -5.00 15.06 -0.81
CA TYR A 716 -5.82 14.81 -1.99
C TYR A 716 -6.62 13.54 -1.71
N ASP A 717 -7.94 13.57 -1.89
CA ASP A 717 -8.84 12.46 -1.58
C ASP A 717 -8.60 11.85 -0.17
N GLY A 718 -8.44 12.72 0.84
CA GLY A 718 -8.17 12.31 2.24
C GLY A 718 -6.80 11.67 2.49
N LYS A 719 -5.91 11.58 1.48
CA LYS A 719 -4.55 11.07 1.62
C LYS A 719 -3.54 12.20 1.63
N ILE A 720 -2.56 12.13 2.53
CA ILE A 720 -1.41 13.03 2.56
C ILE A 720 -0.53 12.78 1.33
N THR A 721 -0.30 13.84 0.57
CA THR A 721 0.49 13.88 -0.67
C THR A 721 1.82 14.58 -0.51
N ASN A 722 1.92 15.58 0.35
CA ASN A 722 3.11 16.37 0.53
C ASN A 722 3.01 17.20 1.82
N PHE A 723 4.00 18.05 2.06
CA PHE A 723 4.03 19.00 3.17
C PHE A 723 4.33 20.40 2.65
N TYR A 724 3.58 21.36 3.15
CA TYR A 724 3.93 22.76 3.06
C TYR A 724 4.77 23.15 4.29
N GLY A 725 5.91 23.81 4.08
CA GLY A 725 6.82 24.25 5.12
C GLY A 725 7.09 25.76 5.09
N ARG A 726 6.76 26.47 6.17
CA ARG A 726 7.07 27.89 6.38
C ARG A 726 8.29 28.05 7.27
N SER A 727 9.33 28.72 6.78
CA SER A 727 10.52 29.07 7.58
C SER A 727 10.15 29.95 8.77
N ILE A 728 10.66 29.61 9.95
CA ILE A 728 10.58 30.48 11.14
C ILE A 728 11.62 31.60 11.10
N ARG A 729 12.65 31.47 10.24
CA ARG A 729 13.67 32.49 10.03
C ARG A 729 13.20 33.56 9.06
N LYS A 730 13.21 34.82 9.50
CA LYS A 730 12.84 36.00 8.69
C LYS A 730 13.78 36.24 7.50
N ASP A 731 15.05 35.89 7.65
CA ASP A 731 16.10 36.06 6.64
C ASP A 731 16.23 34.87 5.68
N SER A 732 15.31 33.90 5.73
CA SER A 732 15.41 32.72 4.86
C SER A 732 15.21 33.11 3.39
N PRO A 733 16.14 32.75 2.49
CA PRO A 733 15.99 33.02 1.06
C PRO A 733 14.84 32.22 0.43
N VAL A 734 14.36 31.17 1.11
CA VAL A 734 13.22 30.34 0.68
C VAL A 734 12.19 30.31 1.81
N PRO A 735 11.29 31.31 1.91
CA PRO A 735 10.36 31.41 3.03
C PRO A 735 9.33 30.27 3.04
N HIS A 736 8.92 29.78 1.86
CA HIS A 736 7.95 28.70 1.69
C HIS A 736 8.59 27.56 0.91
N ARG A 737 8.36 26.33 1.34
CA ARG A 737 8.90 25.15 0.67
C ARG A 737 7.91 24.00 0.67
N LYS A 738 7.88 23.26 -0.43
CA LYS A 738 7.20 21.97 -0.56
C LYS A 738 8.25 20.89 -0.81
N LEU A 739 7.95 19.65 -0.44
CA LEU A 739 8.82 18.53 -0.81
C LEU A 739 8.80 18.36 -2.32
N SER A 740 9.96 17.97 -2.87
CA SER A 740 10.08 17.69 -4.30
C SER A 740 9.17 16.53 -4.67
N THR A 741 8.48 16.66 -5.79
CA THR A 741 7.65 15.60 -6.38
C THR A 741 8.34 14.98 -7.60
N ALA A 742 9.57 15.42 -7.91
CA ALA A 742 10.28 15.02 -9.13
C ALA A 742 10.52 13.51 -9.22
N ALA A 743 10.72 12.83 -8.09
CA ALA A 743 10.97 11.38 -8.05
C ALA A 743 9.71 10.55 -7.76
N THR A 744 8.64 11.15 -7.23
CA THR A 744 7.42 10.44 -6.83
C THR A 744 6.26 10.66 -7.81
N GLY A 745 6.27 11.76 -8.57
CA GLY A 745 5.18 12.14 -9.47
C GLY A 745 3.86 12.51 -8.77
N VAL A 746 3.77 12.33 -7.45
CA VAL A 746 2.58 12.64 -6.65
C VAL A 746 2.40 14.15 -6.58
N LEU A 747 1.21 14.63 -6.91
CA LEU A 747 0.92 16.06 -6.92
C LEU A 747 1.07 16.73 -5.55
N HIS A 748 1.09 18.06 -5.52
CA HIS A 748 0.93 18.82 -4.29
C HIS A 748 -0.56 18.97 -3.94
N GLY A 749 -0.98 18.35 -2.83
CA GLY A 749 -2.32 18.45 -2.28
C GLY A 749 -2.76 19.87 -1.87
N GLY A 750 -3.98 19.97 -1.37
CA GLY A 750 -4.50 21.18 -0.71
C GLY A 750 -4.41 21.06 0.82
N PHE A 751 -4.53 22.17 1.54
CA PHE A 751 -4.59 22.15 3.00
C PHE A 751 -6.03 22.11 3.49
N ASN A 752 -6.32 21.25 4.47
CA ASN A 752 -7.63 21.09 5.11
C ASN A 752 -8.76 20.74 4.13
N MET A 753 -8.49 19.85 3.16
CA MET A 753 -9.45 19.47 2.12
C MET A 753 -10.67 18.70 2.65
N GLU A 754 -10.52 18.06 3.80
CA GLU A 754 -11.53 17.24 4.47
C GLU A 754 -12.80 18.04 4.83
N ILE A 755 -12.67 19.37 4.99
CA ILE A 755 -13.78 20.29 5.25
C ILE A 755 -14.85 20.26 4.15
N LEU A 756 -14.47 19.86 2.92
CA LEU A 756 -15.39 19.76 1.78
C LEU A 756 -16.52 18.76 2.04
N ARG A 757 -16.26 17.72 2.83
CA ARG A 757 -17.23 16.65 3.15
C ARG A 757 -18.09 16.94 4.38
N GLY A 758 -17.85 18.05 5.08
CA GLY A 758 -18.63 18.44 6.27
C GLY A 758 -19.98 19.08 5.94
N ASP A 759 -20.86 19.26 6.92
CA ASP A 759 -22.22 19.79 6.74
C ASP A 759 -22.32 21.33 6.70
N GLY A 760 -21.18 22.05 6.77
CA GLY A 760 -21.14 23.52 6.76
C GLY A 760 -21.71 24.13 5.47
N ARG A 761 -22.39 25.27 5.58
CA ARG A 761 -23.05 25.97 4.45
C ARG A 761 -22.11 26.83 3.61
N GLU A 762 -21.10 27.42 4.25
CA GLU A 762 -20.10 28.28 3.60
C GLU A 762 -18.73 27.59 3.61
N LEU A 763 -17.93 27.87 2.60
CA LEU A 763 -16.54 27.44 2.48
C LEU A 763 -15.68 28.62 2.04
N PHE A 764 -14.69 28.96 2.86
CA PHE A 764 -13.70 29.97 2.53
C PHE A 764 -12.47 29.32 1.87
N VAL A 765 -11.96 29.93 0.80
CA VAL A 765 -10.84 29.39 0.04
C VAL A 765 -9.72 30.42 -0.02
N ALA A 766 -8.58 30.08 0.55
CA ALA A 766 -7.36 30.90 0.55
C ALA A 766 -6.27 30.32 -0.37
N GLU A 767 -5.25 31.13 -0.67
CA GLU A 767 -4.10 30.67 -1.44
C GLU A 767 -3.10 29.87 -0.60
N ALA A 768 -2.80 30.35 0.62
CA ALA A 768 -1.79 29.77 1.49
C ALA A 768 -2.34 29.30 2.85
N VAL A 769 -1.57 28.42 3.50
CA VAL A 769 -1.98 27.75 4.75
C VAL A 769 -2.17 28.73 5.91
N ILE A 770 -1.32 29.75 6.03
CA ILE A 770 -1.38 30.72 7.14
C ILE A 770 -2.66 31.57 7.05
N ASP A 771 -3.09 31.92 5.83
CA ASP A 771 -4.32 32.67 5.61
C ASP A 771 -5.55 31.82 5.92
N ALA A 772 -5.57 30.57 5.46
CA ALA A 772 -6.62 29.62 5.81
C ALA A 772 -6.72 29.38 7.32
N LEU A 773 -5.58 29.23 8.02
CA LEU A 773 -5.56 29.13 9.48
C LEU A 773 -6.06 30.39 10.17
N THR A 774 -5.70 31.56 9.67
CA THR A 774 -6.20 32.84 10.21
C THR A 774 -7.71 32.93 10.07
N LEU A 775 -8.27 32.48 8.95
CA LEU A 775 -9.72 32.42 8.75
C LEU A 775 -10.38 31.43 9.73
N ILE A 776 -9.79 30.25 9.92
CA ILE A 776 -10.28 29.23 10.87
C ILE A 776 -10.27 29.78 12.30
N GLU A 777 -9.21 30.48 12.71
CA GLU A 777 -9.09 31.17 14.01
C GLU A 777 -10.25 32.15 14.25
N THR A 778 -10.75 32.79 13.18
CA THR A 778 -11.93 33.67 13.22
C THR A 778 -13.27 32.96 13.02
N GLY A 779 -13.31 31.63 13.16
CA GLY A 779 -14.53 30.83 13.04
C GLY A 779 -15.02 30.62 11.59
N ARG A 780 -14.17 30.88 10.59
CA ARG A 780 -14.51 30.71 9.17
C ARG A 780 -13.93 29.39 8.64
N PRO A 781 -14.78 28.39 8.30
CA PRO A 781 -14.29 27.10 7.82
C PRO A 781 -13.59 27.26 6.47
N SER A 782 -12.28 26.94 6.44
CA SER A 782 -11.42 27.32 5.32
C SER A 782 -10.51 26.20 4.83
N LEU A 783 -10.16 26.21 3.54
CA LEU A 783 -9.09 25.40 2.95
C LEU A 783 -8.07 26.29 2.23
N ALA A 784 -6.88 25.75 1.92
CA ALA A 784 -5.91 26.43 1.06
C ALA A 784 -5.56 25.62 -0.20
N LEU A 785 -5.54 26.28 -1.36
CA LEU A 785 -5.25 25.65 -2.66
C LEU A 785 -3.76 25.34 -2.89
N ILE A 786 -2.88 26.06 -2.17
CA ILE A 786 -1.42 26.00 -2.33
C ILE A 786 -1.00 26.46 -3.74
N GLY A 787 -1.48 27.66 -4.08
CA GLY A 787 -1.33 28.29 -5.39
C GLY A 787 -2.58 28.14 -6.26
N VAL A 788 -2.94 29.24 -6.94
CA VAL A 788 -4.21 29.38 -7.68
C VAL A 788 -4.30 28.58 -8.99
N ASP A 789 -3.18 28.01 -9.44
CA ASP A 789 -3.09 27.19 -10.65
C ASP A 789 -3.12 25.67 -10.41
N ASN A 790 -3.35 25.24 -9.17
CA ASN A 790 -3.44 23.83 -8.80
C ASN A 790 -4.73 23.16 -9.31
N SER A 791 -4.73 22.78 -10.58
CA SER A 791 -5.90 22.26 -11.29
C SER A 791 -6.41 20.93 -10.75
N ALA A 792 -5.55 20.11 -10.15
CA ALA A 792 -5.95 18.86 -9.50
C ALA A 792 -6.80 19.13 -8.25
N ILE A 793 -6.40 20.10 -7.43
CA ILE A 793 -7.16 20.51 -6.24
C ILE A 793 -8.46 21.21 -6.62
N LEU A 794 -8.43 22.09 -7.61
CA LEU A 794 -9.66 22.73 -8.09
C LEU A 794 -10.68 21.72 -8.63
N ARG A 795 -10.21 20.66 -9.30
CA ARG A 795 -11.06 19.56 -9.77
C ARG A 795 -11.67 18.78 -8.60
N GLU A 796 -10.86 18.40 -7.61
CA GLU A 796 -11.34 17.69 -6.42
C GLU A 796 -12.34 18.52 -5.63
N THR A 797 -12.05 19.81 -5.43
CA THR A 797 -12.96 20.77 -4.81
C THR A 797 -14.28 20.84 -5.55
N ALA A 798 -14.28 20.95 -6.89
CA ALA A 798 -15.51 20.98 -7.68
C ALA A 798 -16.32 19.66 -7.57
N LYS A 799 -15.64 18.51 -7.57
CA LYS A 799 -16.24 17.18 -7.40
C LYS A 799 -16.93 17.05 -6.04
N GLU A 800 -16.24 17.39 -4.96
CA GLU A 800 -16.77 17.30 -3.61
C GLU A 800 -17.90 18.31 -3.38
N LEU A 801 -17.79 19.53 -3.89
CA LEU A 801 -18.87 20.54 -3.81
C LEU A 801 -20.13 20.14 -4.59
N ALA A 802 -20.02 19.28 -5.61
CA ALA A 802 -21.18 18.74 -6.30
C ALA A 802 -21.94 17.71 -5.45
N ALA A 803 -21.23 16.95 -4.61
CA ALA A 803 -21.81 15.99 -3.66
C ALA A 803 -22.27 16.67 -2.35
N HIS A 804 -21.55 17.69 -1.92
CA HIS A 804 -21.77 18.46 -0.69
C HIS A 804 -21.87 19.96 -1.04
N PRO A 805 -23.04 20.44 -1.51
CA PRO A 805 -23.19 21.82 -1.96
C PRO A 805 -22.93 22.85 -0.85
N LYS A 806 -22.05 23.83 -1.13
CA LYS A 806 -21.69 24.95 -0.26
C LYS A 806 -21.62 26.25 -1.06
N GLU A 807 -21.78 27.38 -0.37
CA GLU A 807 -21.42 28.69 -0.91
C GLU A 807 -19.89 28.89 -0.81
N VAL A 808 -19.24 29.15 -1.94
CA VAL A 808 -17.77 29.32 -2.00
C VAL A 808 -17.41 30.80 -1.94
N VAL A 809 -16.60 31.16 -0.94
CA VAL A 809 -16.10 32.52 -0.72
C VAL A 809 -14.58 32.52 -0.93
N LEU A 810 -14.13 33.18 -1.99
CA LEU A 810 -12.69 33.31 -2.30
C LEU A 810 -12.09 34.46 -1.48
N VAL A 811 -11.05 34.17 -0.70
CA VAL A 811 -10.29 35.14 0.10
C VAL A 811 -8.81 35.00 -0.27
N LEU A 812 -8.44 35.62 -1.38
CA LEU A 812 -7.05 35.70 -1.87
C LEU A 812 -6.45 37.07 -1.54
N ASP A 813 -5.19 37.29 -1.90
CA ASP A 813 -4.46 38.54 -1.71
C ASP A 813 -5.27 39.77 -2.18
N ALA A 814 -5.19 40.86 -1.42
CA ALA A 814 -6.00 42.07 -1.60
C ALA A 814 -5.45 43.02 -2.69
N ASP A 815 -4.66 42.52 -3.63
CA ASP A 815 -4.07 43.26 -4.74
C ASP A 815 -4.74 42.95 -6.09
N GLU A 816 -4.31 43.64 -7.15
CA GLU A 816 -4.86 43.43 -8.50
C GLU A 816 -4.61 42.00 -9.02
N ALA A 817 -3.54 41.34 -8.58
CA ALA A 817 -3.20 39.98 -8.98
C ALA A 817 -4.13 38.95 -8.31
N GLY A 818 -4.46 39.13 -7.03
CA GLY A 818 -5.40 38.31 -6.26
C GLY A 818 -6.85 38.46 -6.73
N GLN A 819 -7.27 39.64 -7.18
CA GLN A 819 -8.57 39.83 -7.84
C GLN A 819 -8.68 39.01 -9.13
N LYS A 820 -7.68 39.13 -10.02
CA LYS A 820 -7.60 38.32 -11.25
C LYS A 820 -7.48 36.82 -10.96
N ALA A 821 -6.83 36.44 -9.87
CA ALA A 821 -6.74 35.06 -9.44
C ALA A 821 -8.09 34.50 -8.98
N SER A 822 -8.89 35.29 -8.27
CA SER A 822 -10.24 34.90 -7.82
C SER A 822 -11.16 34.61 -9.01
N GLU A 823 -11.13 35.46 -10.04
CA GLU A 823 -11.86 35.23 -11.28
C GLU A 823 -11.41 33.94 -11.98
N ARG A 824 -10.10 33.71 -12.09
CA ARG A 824 -9.55 32.47 -12.69
C ARG A 824 -9.98 31.21 -11.93
N VAL A 825 -9.95 31.23 -10.61
CA VAL A 825 -10.39 30.11 -9.77
C VAL A 825 -11.88 29.84 -9.98
N ALA A 826 -12.73 30.88 -9.97
CA ALA A 826 -14.16 30.76 -10.20
C ALA A 826 -14.49 30.15 -11.58
N VAL A 827 -13.79 30.60 -12.64
CA VAL A 827 -13.94 30.05 -13.99
C VAL A 827 -13.53 28.58 -14.04
N LYS A 828 -12.40 28.21 -13.43
CA LYS A 828 -11.93 26.82 -13.40
C LYS A 828 -12.90 25.90 -12.65
N LEU A 829 -13.41 26.29 -11.49
CA LEU A 829 -14.41 25.51 -10.74
C LEU A 829 -15.66 25.23 -11.59
N ARG A 830 -16.17 26.26 -12.28
CA ARG A 830 -17.30 26.10 -13.21
C ARG A 830 -16.97 25.16 -14.36
N SER A 831 -15.78 25.26 -14.95
CA SER A 831 -15.34 24.35 -16.02
C SER A 831 -15.23 22.88 -15.57
N PHE A 832 -15.03 22.62 -14.28
CA PHE A 832 -15.03 21.29 -13.69
C PHE A 832 -16.41 20.80 -13.24
N GLY A 833 -17.48 21.52 -13.57
CA GLY A 833 -18.86 21.10 -13.34
C GLY A 833 -19.50 21.62 -12.05
N PHE A 834 -18.85 22.51 -11.31
CA PHE A 834 -19.47 23.15 -10.16
C PHE A 834 -20.44 24.27 -10.61
N ASN A 835 -21.73 24.09 -10.31
CA ASN A 835 -22.80 25.04 -10.67
C ASN A 835 -23.31 25.89 -9.49
N GLY A 836 -22.67 25.78 -8.31
CA GLY A 836 -23.07 26.53 -7.12
C GLY A 836 -22.59 27.98 -7.10
N SER A 837 -22.87 28.68 -5.98
CA SER A 837 -22.46 30.08 -5.78
C SER A 837 -20.95 30.16 -5.52
N VAL A 838 -20.26 31.02 -6.28
CA VAL A 838 -18.86 31.41 -6.06
C VAL A 838 -18.80 32.93 -6.08
N ARG A 839 -18.27 33.54 -5.01
CA ARG A 839 -18.07 34.99 -4.92
C ARG A 839 -16.69 35.33 -4.37
N ASN A 840 -16.20 36.53 -4.72
CA ASN A 840 -15.00 37.10 -4.11
C ASN A 840 -15.40 37.80 -2.80
N GLY A 841 -14.87 37.30 -1.68
CA GLY A 841 -15.11 37.82 -0.33
C GLY A 841 -13.89 38.49 0.30
N THR A 842 -12.81 38.74 -0.44
CA THR A 842 -11.58 39.35 0.13
C THR A 842 -11.88 40.67 0.85
N ALA A 843 -12.69 41.55 0.25
CA ALA A 843 -13.04 42.85 0.85
C ALA A 843 -13.93 42.75 2.11
N GLU A 844 -14.56 41.59 2.36
CA GLU A 844 -15.37 41.35 3.57
C GLU A 844 -14.50 40.96 4.77
N VAL A 845 -13.28 40.47 4.51
CA VAL A 845 -12.40 39.92 5.54
C VAL A 845 -11.15 40.78 5.71
N VAL A 846 -10.60 41.32 4.63
CA VAL A 846 -9.37 42.11 4.62
C VAL A 846 -9.73 43.58 4.41
N PRO A 847 -9.61 44.44 5.45
CA PRO A 847 -9.86 45.86 5.30
C PRO A 847 -8.88 46.54 4.32
N PRO A 848 -9.26 47.69 3.73
CA PRO A 848 -8.36 48.44 2.87
C PRO A 848 -7.04 48.80 3.59
N GLY A 849 -5.91 48.59 2.92
CA GLY A 849 -4.56 48.90 3.43
C GLY A 849 -3.75 47.70 3.93
N PHE A 850 -4.32 46.49 3.90
CA PHE A 850 -3.60 45.24 4.21
C PHE A 850 -3.47 44.38 2.96
N ASP A 851 -2.32 43.69 2.85
CA ASP A 851 -2.00 42.85 1.67
C ASP A 851 -2.72 41.50 1.73
N ASP A 852 -2.82 40.91 2.93
CA ASP A 852 -3.42 39.61 3.19
C ASP A 852 -4.13 39.57 4.56
N VAL A 853 -4.89 38.50 4.81
CA VAL A 853 -5.69 38.33 6.03
C VAL A 853 -4.82 38.14 7.28
N ASN A 854 -3.66 37.47 7.18
CA ASN A 854 -2.78 37.27 8.34
C ASN A 854 -2.10 38.57 8.76
N LYS A 855 -1.72 39.43 7.81
CA LYS A 855 -1.16 40.75 8.08
C LYS A 855 -2.16 41.63 8.82
N TRP A 856 -3.40 41.67 8.34
CA TRP A 856 -4.50 42.36 9.06
C TRP A 856 -4.69 41.78 10.47
N TRP A 857 -4.74 40.45 10.60
CA TRP A 857 -4.90 39.77 11.88
C TRP A 857 -3.81 40.12 12.89
N VAL A 858 -2.55 40.13 12.42
CA VAL A 858 -1.38 40.41 13.26
C VAL A 858 -1.36 41.86 13.75
N GLU A 859 -1.68 42.81 12.87
CA GLU A 859 -1.54 44.25 13.14
C GLU A 859 -2.76 44.87 13.82
N ALA A 860 -3.98 44.38 13.54
CA ALA A 860 -5.22 45.00 14.03
C ALA A 860 -6.32 44.00 14.43
N GLY A 861 -6.50 42.93 13.67
CA GLY A 861 -7.66 42.03 13.80
C GLY A 861 -7.79 41.36 15.16
N ARG A 862 -6.67 40.97 15.78
CA ARG A 862 -6.67 40.31 17.10
C ARG A 862 -7.32 41.13 18.22
N MET A 863 -7.05 42.43 18.28
CA MET A 863 -7.61 43.31 19.33
C MET A 863 -9.12 43.53 19.15
N ILE A 864 -9.59 43.53 17.90
CA ILE A 864 -11.00 43.68 17.57
C ILE A 864 -11.75 42.38 17.92
N TRP A 865 -11.16 41.23 17.59
CA TRP A 865 -11.75 39.92 17.85
C TRP A 865 -11.85 39.60 19.34
N SER A 866 -10.79 39.88 20.12
CA SER A 866 -10.79 39.67 21.57
C SER A 866 -11.72 40.61 22.34
N GLY A 867 -12.16 41.72 21.74
CA GLY A 867 -13.18 42.61 22.30
C GLY A 867 -14.62 42.27 21.89
N ALA A 868 -14.81 41.32 20.97
CA ALA A 868 -16.11 40.89 20.45
C ALA A 868 -16.58 39.52 20.99
N GLN A 869 -15.66 38.75 21.59
CA GLN A 869 -15.95 37.60 22.47
C GLN A 869 -16.25 38.09 23.88
#